data_AF-A0A9D8A4F9-F1
#
_entry.id   AF-A0A9D8A4F9-F1
#
_cell.length_a   1.000
_cell.length_b   1.000
_cell.length_c   1.000
_cell.angle_alpha   90.00
_cell.angle_beta   90.00
_cell.angle_gamma   90.00
#
_symmetry.space_group_name_H-M   'P 1'
#
loop_
_entity.id
_entity.type
_entity.pdbx_description
1 polymer ?
#
loop_
_entity_poly.entity_id
_entity_poly.type
_entity_poly.pdbx_seq_one_letter_code
_entity_poly.pdbx_strand_id
1 'polypeptide(L)'
;MKIRPYKDKSINELALIISNNEENEDILLNVRYELDLCWESSAKGMIGEIDKLLSGIYETSKTGPSGNNEFNDKFRELGIDPKTGLPIIVRIGRNGPVAQLGSKGGGKKPKYATIRKGSDIETITLEEVLRLFELPRILGEWNNSEVIKANYGRFGPYLQYGDKKYVELKDENDTPEEIDLERALELIVAKEKADKERIIKVFKGSEIQILNSHRGPNIWNGIKGKGRKNITIAKFFGDRNPSELTLNECKKAINGDVKPLKEHKISNAKKTSFGAIVENVKPPKEYDTNTIIKANVETLNKSLHSDMKRPEIGWEHPIDTSGEYEGFNNASMEHFGDHLKGFAREMTQNSLDAAFDSNQPVILNLKLLDMPVGEIPNLDELKSNLQMALDTHNTMSKNPNKKVSKFFANALSLLNGRSIKVFEFSDFNTTGMTSGGDKDLDNTFHVYMKTKDFSQKSDESLGSFGIGKSAPYAVSNLRTIITSSVYELNGIATQATQGKSILTTLRSENNDGSYTFRNNNGYWGVKEGATHISGYVDGLSPHLQRIDVKNSKASLGSKVSVLGFAFCEDWKERMAYAIIQNFFASINSGKLIVNIGNNAEYVLNSGSIQRVKEFIDSDIVAKYDDEFIESLDIRMSYLEAINGKSRSLEKTLSHLGLCRIELAISEGLPKKVCFIRDGMFITDELSINKLKQFSEFNDFVVVFQCLNKKGNLLLRDMEPPAHNTFEVSRLSGNSLEGKKALNEVATWIRDELKKYAYDQVEKTAFVNELEEFFNYDMSEGDSGKDAINEINPFSDVTIKLKPTPKKQTKRRKVTKDENGEDVEIVDPFGDGAMIPDNMGTGSGGGDMSGLSGTSIEKSRISKPTNVNNFRFLKLTDGSIRMFFDHSRSKKLKIEVFLSGVDEDMKLLILDSNLGEVHNGDLYIDVTSKERNSINLVLDSYSYGSLKVEAHEI
;
A
#
# COMPACT_ATOMS: atom_id res chain seq x y z
N MET A 1 38.37 -14.51 -2.90
CA MET A 1 39.70 -14.07 -3.37
C MET A 1 39.74 -14.25 -4.88
N LYS A 2 39.52 -13.19 -5.67
CA LYS A 2 39.77 -13.18 -7.12
C LYS A 2 41.17 -12.59 -7.35
N ILE A 3 41.94 -13.19 -8.25
CA ILE A 3 43.36 -12.91 -8.49
C ILE A 3 43.51 -11.42 -8.85
N ARG A 4 44.39 -10.69 -8.15
CA ARG A 4 44.73 -9.29 -8.42
C ARG A 4 46.02 -9.25 -9.25
N PRO A 5 45.95 -9.26 -10.60
CA PRO A 5 47.11 -9.49 -11.45
C PRO A 5 48.16 -8.36 -11.38
N TYR A 6 47.79 -7.15 -10.94
CA TYR A 6 48.68 -5.99 -10.90
C TYR A 6 48.90 -5.40 -9.50
N LYS A 7 48.58 -6.15 -8.44
CA LYS A 7 48.63 -5.69 -7.04
C LYS A 7 49.98 -5.13 -6.59
N ASP A 8 51.07 -5.66 -7.12
CA ASP A 8 52.44 -5.31 -6.72
C ASP A 8 53.19 -4.48 -7.78
N LYS A 9 52.46 -3.91 -8.75
CA LYS A 9 53.03 -3.08 -9.81
C LYS A 9 53.14 -1.62 -9.38
N SER A 10 54.30 -1.01 -9.61
CA SER A 10 54.50 0.42 -9.36
C SER A 10 53.68 1.27 -10.32
N ILE A 11 53.40 2.53 -9.95
CA ILE A 11 52.64 3.47 -10.79
C ILE A 11 53.25 3.62 -12.19
N ASN A 12 54.58 3.61 -12.31
CA ASN A 12 55.26 3.68 -13.61
C ASN A 12 55.08 2.39 -14.43
N GLU A 13 55.02 1.22 -13.79
CA GLU A 13 54.71 -0.03 -14.48
C GLU A 13 53.24 -0.11 -14.91
N LEU A 14 52.32 0.40 -14.09
CA LEU A 14 50.90 0.49 -14.44
C LEU A 14 50.71 1.45 -15.63
N ALA A 15 51.42 2.57 -15.67
CA ALA A 15 51.45 3.48 -16.83
C ALA A 15 51.88 2.78 -18.11
N LEU A 16 52.95 1.98 -18.02
CA LEU A 16 53.47 1.21 -19.15
C LEU A 16 52.48 0.12 -19.61
N ILE A 17 51.72 -0.46 -18.67
CA ILE A 17 50.69 -1.44 -18.99
C ILE A 17 49.52 -0.77 -19.72
N ILE A 18 49.10 0.43 -19.28
CA ILE A 18 48.05 1.21 -19.95
C ILE A 18 48.48 1.55 -21.38
N SER A 19 49.67 2.12 -21.58
CA SER A 19 50.15 2.53 -22.91
C SER A 19 50.33 1.36 -23.89
N ASN A 20 50.60 0.15 -23.39
CA ASN A 20 50.75 -1.03 -24.22
C ASN A 20 49.43 -1.77 -24.49
N ASN A 21 48.32 -1.37 -23.85
CA ASN A 21 47.04 -2.07 -23.90
C ASN A 21 45.86 -1.10 -24.05
N GLU A 22 46.05 -0.01 -24.78
CA GLU A 22 45.07 1.07 -24.95
C GLU A 22 43.73 0.63 -25.57
N GLU A 23 43.68 -0.53 -26.23
CA GLU A 23 42.47 -1.11 -26.84
C GLU A 23 41.94 -2.35 -26.11
N ASN A 24 42.60 -2.82 -25.04
CA ASN A 24 42.21 -4.03 -24.32
C ASN A 24 41.40 -3.69 -23.07
N GLU A 25 40.07 -3.73 -23.20
CA GLU A 25 39.10 -3.38 -22.17
C GLU A 25 39.33 -4.10 -20.83
N ASP A 26 39.55 -5.42 -20.86
CA ASP A 26 39.75 -6.22 -19.64
C ASP A 26 41.01 -5.81 -18.88
N ILE A 27 42.10 -5.50 -19.60
CA ILE A 27 43.35 -5.07 -18.96
C ILE A 27 43.19 -3.67 -18.38
N LEU A 28 42.55 -2.75 -19.11
CA LEU A 28 42.31 -1.38 -18.66
C LEU A 28 41.42 -1.32 -17.42
N LEU A 29 40.34 -2.12 -17.37
CA LEU A 29 39.46 -2.23 -16.19
C LEU A 29 40.19 -2.81 -14.97
N ASN A 30 41.02 -3.83 -15.16
CA ASN A 30 41.81 -4.42 -14.08
C ASN A 30 42.87 -3.44 -13.55
N VAL A 31 43.57 -2.70 -14.42
CA VAL A 31 44.54 -1.68 -13.99
C VAL A 31 43.86 -0.50 -13.31
N ARG A 32 42.67 -0.09 -13.80
CA ARG A 32 41.88 0.96 -13.15
C ARG A 32 41.45 0.58 -11.74
N TYR A 33 40.97 -0.65 -11.55
CA TYR A 33 40.61 -1.15 -10.23
C TYR A 33 41.80 -1.13 -9.26
N GLU A 34 43.01 -1.43 -9.75
CA GLU A 34 44.23 -1.38 -8.96
C GLU A 34 44.65 0.06 -8.62
N LEU A 35 44.44 1.01 -9.54
CA LEU A 35 44.68 2.44 -9.29
C LEU A 35 43.65 3.06 -8.34
N ASP A 36 42.38 2.65 -8.39
CA ASP A 36 41.34 3.11 -7.45
C ASP A 36 41.61 2.66 -6.00
N LEU A 37 42.32 1.54 -5.82
CA LEU A 37 42.76 1.06 -4.51
C LEU A 37 44.02 1.76 -4.00
N CYS A 38 44.77 2.45 -4.86
CA CYS A 38 45.97 3.22 -4.53
C CYS A 38 45.64 4.71 -4.40
N TRP A 39 45.34 5.18 -3.19
CA TRP A 39 45.01 6.58 -2.90
C TRP A 39 46.23 7.52 -2.94
N GLU A 40 46.80 7.73 -4.13
CA GLU A 40 47.85 8.74 -4.36
C GLU A 40 47.40 9.78 -5.42
N SER A 41 47.79 11.05 -5.21
CA SER A 41 47.46 12.17 -6.10
C SER A 41 47.91 11.95 -7.55
N SER A 42 48.97 11.16 -7.74
CA SER A 42 49.56 10.74 -9.03
C SER A 42 48.64 9.79 -9.83
N ALA A 43 47.81 8.99 -9.17
CA ALA A 43 46.92 8.02 -9.83
C ALA A 43 45.72 8.68 -10.53
N LYS A 44 45.29 9.86 -10.04
CA LYS A 44 44.10 10.56 -10.55
C LYS A 44 44.19 10.94 -12.02
N GLY A 45 45.40 11.25 -12.51
CA GLY A 45 45.65 11.53 -13.93
C GLY A 45 45.47 10.30 -14.80
N MET A 46 46.03 9.16 -14.37
CA MET A 46 45.94 7.88 -15.08
C MET A 46 44.53 7.30 -15.10
N ILE A 47 43.78 7.46 -14.02
CA ILE A 47 42.36 7.08 -13.97
C ILE A 47 41.58 7.85 -15.04
N GLY A 48 41.80 9.17 -15.16
CA GLY A 48 41.16 9.97 -16.21
C GLY A 48 41.57 9.57 -17.63
N GLU A 49 42.79 9.07 -17.82
CA GLU A 49 43.30 8.57 -19.10
C GLU A 49 42.67 7.23 -19.47
N ILE A 50 42.55 6.30 -18.51
CA ILE A 50 41.83 5.03 -18.69
C ILE A 50 40.34 5.26 -18.99
N ASP A 51 39.67 6.23 -18.33
CA ASP A 51 38.28 6.57 -18.63
C ASP A 51 38.10 6.98 -20.09
N LYS A 52 39.03 7.77 -20.63
CA LYS A 52 38.99 8.21 -22.02
C LYS A 52 39.22 7.04 -22.98
N LEU A 53 40.17 6.16 -22.69
CA LEU A 53 40.44 4.98 -23.50
C LEU A 53 39.23 4.03 -23.51
N LEU A 54 38.67 3.72 -22.34
CA LEU A 54 37.45 2.91 -22.21
C LEU A 54 36.27 3.56 -22.94
N SER A 55 36.07 4.87 -22.79
CA SER A 55 35.04 5.60 -23.54
C SER A 55 35.26 5.52 -25.06
N GLY A 56 36.51 5.58 -25.53
CA GLY A 56 36.86 5.40 -26.94
C GLY A 56 36.56 3.98 -27.44
N ILE A 57 36.82 2.95 -26.63
CA ILE A 57 36.48 1.54 -26.93
C ILE A 57 34.95 1.36 -26.98
N TYR A 58 34.22 1.98 -26.06
CA TYR A 58 32.75 1.95 -26.05
C TYR A 58 32.11 2.79 -27.16
N GLU A 59 32.78 3.83 -27.65
CA GLU A 59 32.34 4.61 -28.81
C GLU A 59 32.65 3.89 -30.12
N THR A 60 33.83 3.25 -30.26
CA THR A 60 34.20 2.45 -31.43
C THR A 60 33.36 1.18 -31.58
N SER A 61 32.93 0.56 -30.47
CA SER A 61 31.92 -0.51 -30.49
C SER A 61 30.50 0.00 -30.82
N LYS A 62 30.26 1.32 -30.72
CA LYS A 62 29.00 1.99 -31.11
C LYS A 62 29.05 2.70 -32.46
N THR A 63 30.21 2.76 -33.12
CA THR A 63 30.38 3.33 -34.47
C THR A 63 30.93 2.31 -35.46
N GLY A 64 30.07 1.38 -35.90
CA GLY A 64 30.04 1.03 -37.32
C GLY A 64 29.58 2.25 -38.14
N PRO A 65 30.02 2.44 -39.39
CA PRO A 65 30.07 3.75 -40.03
C PRO A 65 28.69 4.34 -40.30
N SER A 66 28.48 5.59 -39.86
CA SER A 66 27.46 6.48 -40.42
C SER A 66 28.00 7.14 -41.68
N GLY A 67 27.59 6.60 -42.83
CA GLY A 67 27.82 7.18 -44.14
C GLY A 67 27.03 6.41 -45.20
N ASN A 68 25.87 6.96 -45.58
CA ASN A 68 25.04 6.61 -46.75
C ASN A 68 24.27 5.26 -46.74
N ASN A 69 22.94 5.36 -46.70
CA ASN A 69 22.01 4.63 -47.59
C ASN A 69 21.91 3.07 -47.61
N GLU A 70 22.22 2.30 -46.56
CA GLU A 70 22.11 0.81 -46.65
C GLU A 70 21.46 0.05 -45.46
N PHE A 71 20.40 0.57 -44.83
CA PHE A 71 19.52 -0.26 -43.97
C PHE A 71 18.06 -0.26 -44.45
N ASN A 72 17.86 -0.58 -45.73
CA ASN A 72 16.54 -0.69 -46.34
C ASN A 72 16.08 -2.14 -46.63
N ASP A 73 16.91 -3.17 -46.44
CA ASP A 73 16.65 -4.48 -47.11
C ASP A 73 16.84 -5.76 -46.27
N LYS A 74 16.74 -5.74 -44.93
CA LYS A 74 16.55 -7.00 -44.18
C LYS A 74 15.07 -7.36 -44.11
N PHE A 75 14.63 -8.22 -45.03
CA PHE A 75 13.37 -8.96 -44.94
C PHE A 75 13.66 -10.41 -44.58
N ARG A 76 12.78 -11.04 -43.80
CA ARG A 76 12.82 -12.48 -43.49
C ARG A 76 11.71 -13.16 -44.29
N GLU A 77 12.09 -14.11 -45.14
CA GLU A 77 11.11 -14.93 -45.86
C GLU A 77 10.53 -15.98 -44.91
N LEU A 78 9.19 -16.08 -44.88
CA LEU A 78 8.48 -17.06 -44.05
C LEU A 78 7.97 -18.26 -44.87
N GLY A 79 7.86 -18.11 -46.20
CA GLY A 79 7.41 -19.16 -47.10
C GLY A 79 6.48 -18.66 -48.20
N ILE A 80 5.68 -19.56 -48.77
CA ILE A 80 4.73 -19.28 -49.85
C ILE A 80 3.31 -19.39 -49.29
N ASP A 81 2.44 -18.43 -49.62
CA ASP A 81 1.02 -18.53 -49.31
C ASP A 81 0.37 -19.66 -50.13
N PRO A 82 -0.20 -20.70 -49.49
CA PRO A 82 -0.83 -21.82 -50.18
C PRO A 82 -2.05 -21.41 -51.03
N LYS A 83 -2.70 -20.27 -50.74
CA LYS A 83 -3.88 -19.80 -51.50
C LYS A 83 -3.49 -19.06 -52.78
N THR A 84 -2.45 -18.22 -52.74
CA THR A 84 -2.09 -17.36 -53.88
C THR A 84 -0.82 -17.77 -54.61
N GLY A 85 -0.01 -18.68 -54.05
CA GLY A 85 1.30 -19.07 -54.59
C GLY A 85 2.34 -17.94 -54.54
N LEU A 86 2.09 -16.89 -53.76
CA LEU A 86 2.96 -15.71 -53.65
C LEU A 86 3.84 -15.80 -52.39
N PRO A 87 5.08 -15.25 -52.43
CA PRO A 87 5.97 -15.25 -51.28
C PRO A 87 5.45 -14.35 -50.16
N ILE A 88 5.65 -14.78 -48.91
CA ILE A 88 5.39 -14.04 -47.69
C ILE A 88 6.73 -13.66 -47.04
N ILE A 89 6.89 -12.36 -46.80
CA ILE A 89 8.07 -11.80 -46.14
C ILE A 89 7.66 -10.89 -44.98
N VAL A 90 8.49 -10.81 -43.94
CA VAL A 90 8.36 -9.81 -42.87
C VAL A 90 9.53 -8.84 -42.90
N ARG A 91 9.26 -7.55 -42.72
CA ARG A 91 10.26 -6.48 -42.76
C ARG A 91 9.86 -5.30 -41.87
N ILE A 92 10.81 -4.43 -41.55
CA ILE A 92 10.51 -3.17 -40.84
C ILE A 92 10.13 -2.11 -41.89
N GLY A 93 8.90 -1.58 -41.81
CA GLY A 93 8.44 -0.47 -42.63
C GLY A 93 8.57 0.87 -41.92
N ARG A 94 8.30 1.98 -42.62
CA ARG A 94 8.32 3.35 -42.07
C ARG A 94 7.50 3.53 -40.78
N ASN A 95 6.48 2.69 -40.59
CA ASN A 95 5.52 2.79 -39.49
C ASN A 95 5.55 1.56 -38.55
N GLY A 96 6.60 0.73 -38.60
CA GLY A 96 6.76 -0.47 -37.76
C GLY A 96 6.83 -1.79 -38.55
N PRO A 97 6.93 -2.95 -37.85
CA PRO A 97 7.01 -4.28 -38.44
C PRO A 97 5.79 -4.61 -39.32
N VAL A 98 6.03 -5.10 -40.54
CA VAL A 98 4.99 -5.38 -41.54
C VAL A 98 5.25 -6.71 -42.24
N ALA A 99 4.19 -7.50 -42.41
CA ALA A 99 4.16 -8.64 -43.30
C ALA A 99 3.74 -8.19 -44.70
N GLN A 100 4.40 -8.73 -45.72
CA GLN A 100 4.15 -8.44 -47.13
C GLN A 100 3.88 -9.74 -47.89
N LEU A 101 2.76 -9.77 -48.62
CA LEU A 101 2.37 -10.85 -49.51
C LEU A 101 2.60 -10.40 -50.97
N GLY A 102 3.49 -11.10 -51.67
CA GLY A 102 3.86 -10.84 -53.07
C GLY A 102 5.04 -9.86 -53.23
N SER A 103 5.65 -9.87 -54.41
CA SER A 103 6.80 -9.02 -54.77
C SER A 103 6.36 -7.76 -55.53
N LYS A 104 7.12 -6.66 -55.36
CA LYS A 104 6.89 -5.39 -56.08
C LYS A 104 7.02 -5.51 -57.61
N GLY A 105 7.59 -6.60 -58.14
CA GLY A 105 7.84 -6.81 -59.57
C GLY A 105 6.81 -7.66 -60.33
N GLY A 106 5.83 -8.29 -59.65
CA GLY A 106 5.01 -9.37 -60.23
C GLY A 106 3.56 -9.02 -60.53
N GLY A 107 3.27 -8.03 -61.39
CA GLY A 107 1.94 -7.77 -62.00
C GLY A 107 0.74 -7.42 -61.09
N LYS A 108 0.70 -7.87 -59.84
CA LYS A 108 -0.29 -7.56 -58.79
C LYS A 108 0.39 -6.78 -57.67
N LYS A 109 -0.28 -5.74 -57.15
CA LYS A 109 0.26 -4.92 -56.04
C LYS A 109 0.44 -5.79 -54.79
N PRO A 110 1.58 -5.71 -54.09
CA PRO A 110 1.81 -6.44 -52.85
C PRO A 110 0.81 -6.00 -51.77
N LYS A 111 0.29 -6.96 -51.01
CA LYS A 111 -0.56 -6.68 -49.84
C LYS A 111 0.32 -6.56 -48.61
N TYR A 112 -0.10 -5.71 -47.67
CA TYR A 112 0.60 -5.44 -46.42
C TYR A 112 -0.31 -5.69 -45.23
N ALA A 113 0.21 -6.32 -44.19
CA ALA A 113 -0.46 -6.47 -42.90
C ALA A 113 0.49 -6.10 -41.77
N THR A 114 0.02 -5.32 -40.80
CA THR A 114 0.83 -4.89 -39.65
C THR A 114 0.96 -6.03 -38.65
N ILE A 115 2.17 -6.29 -38.16
CA ILE A 115 2.42 -7.31 -37.14
C ILE A 115 1.96 -6.78 -35.76
N ARG A 116 1.35 -7.65 -34.94
CA ARG A 116 0.78 -7.30 -33.63
C ARG A 116 1.86 -6.82 -32.64
N LYS A 117 1.50 -5.89 -31.74
CA LYS A 117 2.37 -5.49 -30.62
C LYS A 117 2.50 -6.69 -29.66
N GLY A 118 3.73 -7.16 -29.43
CA GLY A 118 4.01 -8.35 -28.61
C GLY A 118 4.48 -9.56 -29.42
N SER A 119 4.29 -9.57 -30.75
CA SER A 119 4.90 -10.56 -31.64
C SER A 119 6.26 -10.07 -32.13
N ASP A 120 7.30 -10.90 -31.98
CA ASP A 120 8.66 -10.58 -32.44
C ASP A 120 8.82 -10.94 -33.93
N ILE A 121 9.35 -10.00 -34.71
CA ILE A 121 9.61 -10.15 -36.15
C ILE A 121 10.60 -11.29 -36.43
N GLU A 122 11.49 -11.59 -35.46
CA GLU A 122 12.49 -12.66 -35.57
C GLU A 122 11.90 -14.05 -35.34
N THR A 123 10.80 -14.17 -34.58
CA THR A 123 10.21 -15.46 -34.19
C THR A 123 8.86 -15.76 -34.82
N ILE A 124 8.17 -14.76 -35.40
CA ILE A 124 6.85 -14.94 -36.01
C ILE A 124 6.85 -16.01 -37.11
N THR A 125 5.81 -16.83 -37.12
CA THR A 125 5.64 -17.98 -38.03
C THR A 125 4.82 -17.64 -39.27
N LEU A 126 4.91 -18.48 -40.31
CA LEU A 126 4.11 -18.35 -41.54
C LEU A 126 2.61 -18.39 -41.25
N GLU A 127 2.17 -19.29 -40.37
CA GLU A 127 0.77 -19.47 -40.01
C GLU A 127 0.19 -18.22 -39.32
N GLU A 128 0.95 -17.63 -38.39
CA GLU A 128 0.55 -16.40 -37.71
C GLU A 128 0.44 -15.22 -38.69
N VAL A 129 1.35 -15.13 -39.67
CA VAL A 129 1.30 -14.08 -40.69
C VAL A 129 0.15 -14.26 -41.67
N LEU A 130 -0.19 -15.51 -42.04
CA LEU A 130 -1.34 -15.78 -42.91
C LEU A 130 -2.66 -15.28 -42.31
N ARG A 131 -2.84 -15.44 -40.99
CA ARG A 131 -4.02 -14.92 -40.27
C ARG A 131 -4.15 -13.40 -40.36
N LEU A 132 -3.04 -12.65 -40.40
CA LEU A 132 -3.07 -11.18 -40.54
C LEU A 132 -3.64 -10.72 -41.89
N PHE A 133 -3.56 -11.56 -42.94
CA PHE A 133 -4.09 -11.26 -44.27
C PHE A 133 -5.58 -11.59 -44.45
N GLU A 134 -6.23 -12.17 -43.43
CA GLU A 134 -7.67 -12.42 -43.42
C GLU A 134 -8.47 -11.15 -43.09
N LEU A 135 -7.79 -10.09 -42.62
CA LEU A 135 -8.36 -8.78 -42.34
C LEU A 135 -8.26 -7.84 -43.57
N PRO A 136 -9.20 -6.89 -43.75
CA PRO A 136 -10.30 -6.53 -42.84
C PRO A 136 -11.47 -7.52 -42.85
N ARG A 137 -11.96 -7.90 -41.66
CA ARG A 137 -13.15 -8.75 -41.49
C ARG A 137 -14.42 -7.89 -41.62
N ILE A 138 -15.34 -8.27 -42.49
CA ILE A 138 -16.63 -7.58 -42.66
C ILE A 138 -17.61 -8.18 -41.65
N LEU A 139 -18.14 -7.34 -40.76
CA LEU A 139 -19.05 -7.77 -39.68
C LEU A 139 -20.53 -7.66 -40.06
N GLY A 140 -20.89 -6.68 -40.92
CA GLY A 140 -22.26 -6.43 -41.32
C GLY A 140 -22.48 -5.00 -41.83
N GLU A 141 -23.74 -4.54 -41.81
CA GLU A 141 -24.15 -3.21 -42.25
C GLU A 141 -24.76 -2.39 -41.11
N TRP A 142 -24.54 -1.07 -41.15
CA TRP A 142 -25.09 -0.06 -40.24
C TRP A 142 -25.97 0.93 -41.03
N ASN A 143 -27.11 1.33 -40.44
CA ASN A 143 -27.98 2.42 -40.93
C ASN A 143 -28.19 2.48 -42.45
N ASN A 144 -28.86 1.48 -43.03
CA ASN A 144 -29.24 1.45 -44.45
C ASN A 144 -28.09 1.79 -45.42
N SER A 145 -26.96 1.05 -45.31
CA SER A 145 -25.89 0.84 -46.33
C SER A 145 -24.43 1.17 -45.90
N GLU A 146 -24.11 1.44 -44.62
CA GLU A 146 -22.71 1.62 -44.19
C GLU A 146 -22.07 0.28 -43.74
N VAL A 147 -21.11 -0.25 -44.49
CA VAL A 147 -20.42 -1.52 -44.14
C VAL A 147 -19.52 -1.34 -42.91
N ILE A 148 -19.60 -2.25 -41.94
CA ILE A 148 -18.73 -2.32 -40.76
C ILE A 148 -17.59 -3.31 -41.03
N LYS A 149 -16.36 -2.86 -40.80
CA LYS A 149 -15.13 -3.65 -40.98
C LYS A 149 -14.26 -3.59 -39.73
N ALA A 150 -13.77 -4.72 -39.26
CA ALA A 150 -12.76 -4.79 -38.21
C ALA A 150 -11.36 -4.97 -38.80
N ASN A 151 -10.38 -4.20 -38.34
CA ASN A 151 -9.02 -4.25 -38.86
C ASN A 151 -7.99 -3.70 -37.86
N TYR A 152 -6.69 -3.90 -38.14
CA TYR A 152 -5.59 -3.24 -37.45
C TYR A 152 -5.06 -2.04 -38.24
N GLY A 153 -4.70 -0.98 -37.53
CA GLY A 153 -4.16 0.25 -38.11
C GLY A 153 -3.00 0.80 -37.30
N ARG A 154 -2.48 1.95 -37.72
CA ARG A 154 -1.33 2.61 -37.07
C ARG A 154 -1.52 2.95 -35.59
N PHE A 155 -2.76 2.96 -35.10
CA PHE A 155 -3.13 3.30 -33.72
C PHE A 155 -3.67 2.11 -32.93
N GLY A 156 -3.58 0.88 -33.47
CA GLY A 156 -4.13 -0.33 -32.85
C GLY A 156 -5.36 -0.88 -33.60
N PRO A 157 -6.08 -1.84 -32.99
CA PRO A 157 -7.30 -2.43 -33.54
C PRO A 157 -8.44 -1.41 -33.60
N TYR A 158 -9.22 -1.45 -34.68
CA TYR A 158 -10.33 -0.52 -34.90
C TYR A 158 -11.46 -1.15 -35.72
N LEU A 159 -12.66 -0.60 -35.52
CA LEU A 159 -13.80 -0.73 -36.42
C LEU A 159 -13.84 0.46 -37.36
N GLN A 160 -14.02 0.20 -38.66
CA GLN A 160 -14.38 1.20 -39.66
C GLN A 160 -15.83 1.02 -40.04
N TYR A 161 -16.60 2.11 -40.00
CA TYR A 161 -17.98 2.15 -40.47
C TYR A 161 -18.16 3.32 -41.43
N GLY A 162 -18.87 3.09 -42.53
CA GLY A 162 -18.97 4.04 -43.64
C GLY A 162 -17.61 4.38 -44.28
N ASP A 163 -17.53 5.49 -45.02
CA ASP A 163 -16.34 5.80 -45.82
C ASP A 163 -15.12 6.19 -44.97
N LYS A 164 -15.30 6.87 -43.83
CA LYS A 164 -14.20 7.49 -43.05
C LYS A 164 -14.46 7.61 -41.53
N LYS A 165 -15.34 6.79 -40.95
CA LYS A 165 -15.58 6.81 -39.50
C LYS A 165 -14.92 5.60 -38.84
N TYR A 166 -14.33 5.82 -37.67
CA TYR A 166 -13.51 4.84 -36.98
C TYR A 166 -13.87 4.79 -35.49
N VAL A 167 -13.88 3.58 -34.92
CA VAL A 167 -13.98 3.33 -33.47
C VAL A 167 -12.77 2.50 -33.06
N GLU A 168 -12.02 2.95 -32.06
CA GLU A 168 -10.90 2.18 -31.52
C GLU A 168 -11.42 1.06 -30.61
N LEU A 169 -10.87 -0.15 -30.75
CA LEU A 169 -11.16 -1.26 -29.85
C LEU A 169 -10.19 -1.15 -28.66
N LYS A 170 -10.73 -0.85 -27.47
CA LYS A 170 -9.94 -0.56 -26.26
C LYS A 170 -9.94 -1.70 -25.25
N ASP A 171 -10.93 -2.58 -25.31
CA ASP A 171 -11.01 -3.76 -24.48
C ASP A 171 -10.05 -4.81 -25.03
N GLU A 172 -9.29 -5.49 -24.17
CA GLU A 172 -8.35 -6.53 -24.57
C GLU A 172 -9.06 -7.75 -25.16
N ASN A 173 -10.35 -7.95 -24.82
CA ASN A 173 -11.20 -9.01 -25.37
C ASN A 173 -11.83 -8.66 -26.73
N ASP A 174 -11.86 -7.37 -27.11
CA ASP A 174 -12.44 -6.92 -28.38
C ASP A 174 -11.36 -6.96 -29.50
N THR A 175 -11.08 -8.15 -30.03
CA THR A 175 -10.12 -8.33 -31.14
C THR A 175 -10.81 -8.23 -32.52
N PRO A 176 -10.16 -7.69 -33.57
CA PRO A 176 -10.73 -7.67 -34.93
C PRO A 176 -11.13 -9.04 -35.48
N GLU A 177 -10.49 -10.10 -34.98
CA GLU A 177 -10.76 -11.50 -35.33
C GLU A 177 -12.05 -12.01 -34.70
N GLU A 178 -12.30 -11.68 -33.43
CA GLU A 178 -13.35 -12.32 -32.62
C GLU A 178 -14.58 -11.43 -32.42
N ILE A 179 -14.44 -10.10 -32.53
CA ILE A 179 -15.53 -9.16 -32.30
C ILE A 179 -16.75 -9.49 -33.19
N ASP A 180 -17.93 -9.56 -32.58
CA ASP A 180 -19.18 -9.81 -33.27
C ASP A 180 -19.87 -8.50 -33.72
N LEU A 181 -20.93 -8.65 -34.51
CA LEU A 181 -21.68 -7.51 -35.03
C LEU A 181 -22.39 -6.74 -33.90
N GLU A 182 -22.95 -7.43 -32.91
CA GLU A 182 -23.70 -6.79 -31.82
C GLU A 182 -22.79 -5.87 -31.00
N ARG A 183 -21.63 -6.38 -30.59
CA ARG A 183 -20.59 -5.64 -29.88
C ARG A 183 -20.05 -4.46 -30.71
N ALA A 184 -19.84 -4.66 -32.01
CA ALA A 184 -19.41 -3.59 -32.89
C ALA A 184 -20.44 -2.45 -32.97
N LEU A 185 -21.74 -2.78 -32.98
CA LEU A 185 -22.82 -1.80 -32.98
C LEU A 185 -22.88 -1.00 -31.67
N GLU A 186 -22.71 -1.67 -30.52
CA GLU A 186 -22.63 -0.99 -29.21
C GLU A 186 -21.53 0.07 -29.19
N LEU A 187 -20.33 -0.29 -29.66
CA LEU A 187 -19.17 0.59 -29.69
C LEU A 187 -19.39 1.78 -30.64
N ILE A 188 -20.04 1.57 -31.78
CA ILE A 188 -20.41 2.63 -32.73
C ILE A 188 -21.41 3.60 -32.10
N VAL A 189 -22.46 3.09 -31.44
CA VAL A 189 -23.47 3.92 -30.76
C VAL A 189 -22.85 4.74 -29.63
N ALA A 190 -22.00 4.12 -28.81
CA ALA A 190 -21.27 4.80 -27.74
C ALA A 190 -20.38 5.92 -28.29
N LYS A 191 -19.69 5.67 -29.41
CA LYS A 191 -18.86 6.68 -30.08
C LYS A 191 -19.69 7.85 -30.62
N GLU A 192 -20.82 7.60 -31.27
CA GLU A 192 -21.71 8.68 -31.75
C GLU A 192 -22.29 9.51 -30.60
N LYS A 193 -22.64 8.87 -29.48
CA LYS A 193 -23.10 9.55 -28.26
C LYS A 193 -22.01 10.46 -27.68
N ALA A 194 -20.79 9.94 -27.53
CA ALA A 194 -19.65 10.71 -27.05
C ALA A 194 -19.30 11.90 -27.96
N ASP A 195 -19.40 11.72 -29.29
CA ASP A 195 -19.15 12.80 -30.24
C ASP A 195 -20.22 13.90 -30.19
N LYS A 196 -21.48 13.55 -29.86
CA LYS A 196 -22.56 14.52 -29.60
C LYS A 196 -22.35 15.27 -28.29
N GLU A 197 -22.03 14.57 -27.20
CA GLU A 197 -21.77 15.16 -25.87
C GLU A 197 -20.52 16.07 -25.85
N ARG A 198 -19.58 15.83 -26.76
CA ARG A 198 -18.41 16.69 -26.97
C ARG A 198 -18.80 18.11 -27.42
N ILE A 199 -19.97 18.33 -27.99
CA ILE A 199 -20.37 19.65 -28.50
C ILE A 199 -21.15 20.39 -27.42
N ILE A 200 -20.55 21.46 -26.87
CA ILE A 200 -21.21 22.33 -25.88
C ILE A 200 -22.13 23.33 -26.58
N LYS A 201 -21.69 23.92 -27.70
CA LYS A 201 -22.48 24.93 -28.43
C LYS A 201 -22.09 25.01 -29.90
N VAL A 202 -23.08 25.09 -30.78
CA VAL A 202 -22.92 25.38 -32.21
C VAL A 202 -23.55 26.73 -32.51
N PHE A 203 -22.85 27.57 -33.29
CA PHE A 203 -23.37 28.86 -33.72
C PHE A 203 -23.97 28.74 -35.12
N LYS A 204 -25.28 28.98 -35.26
CA LYS A 204 -25.98 28.93 -36.55
C LYS A 204 -25.32 29.90 -37.56
N GLY A 205 -24.93 29.39 -38.73
CA GLY A 205 -24.26 30.18 -39.78
C GLY A 205 -22.76 30.41 -39.59
N SER A 206 -22.10 29.66 -38.70
CA SER A 206 -20.66 29.76 -38.44
C SER A 206 -20.03 28.38 -38.24
N GLU A 207 -18.80 28.20 -38.72
CA GLU A 207 -18.01 26.97 -38.49
C GLU A 207 -17.41 26.89 -37.08
N ILE A 208 -17.45 28.00 -36.33
CA ILE A 208 -17.00 28.06 -34.94
C ILE A 208 -17.93 27.25 -34.04
N GLN A 209 -17.35 26.44 -33.16
CA GLN A 209 -18.06 25.62 -32.18
C GLN A 209 -17.36 25.71 -30.81
N ILE A 210 -18.13 25.49 -29.75
CA ILE A 210 -17.60 25.28 -28.40
C ILE A 210 -17.66 23.79 -28.11
N LEU A 211 -16.50 23.21 -27.80
CA LEU A 211 -16.34 21.77 -27.59
C LEU A 211 -15.85 21.50 -26.17
N ASN A 212 -16.35 20.43 -25.58
CA ASN A 212 -15.82 19.85 -24.36
C ASN A 212 -14.61 18.97 -24.72
N SER A 213 -13.38 19.41 -24.41
CA SER A 213 -12.16 18.66 -24.72
C SER A 213 -11.52 18.09 -23.46
N HIS A 214 -10.61 17.12 -23.59
CA HIS A 214 -9.84 16.57 -22.45
C HIS A 214 -9.04 17.64 -21.66
N ARG A 215 -8.73 18.79 -22.28
CA ARG A 215 -8.08 19.94 -21.64
C ARG A 215 -9.06 21.00 -21.13
N GLY A 216 -10.34 20.62 -20.98
CA GLY A 216 -11.45 21.51 -20.68
C GLY A 216 -12.13 22.12 -21.90
N PRO A 217 -13.21 22.88 -21.71
CA PRO A 217 -13.97 23.54 -22.77
C PRO A 217 -13.11 24.47 -23.64
N ASN A 218 -13.24 24.35 -24.97
CA ASN A 218 -12.50 25.16 -25.93
C ASN A 218 -13.38 25.68 -27.07
N ILE A 219 -12.90 26.75 -27.71
CA ILE A 219 -13.48 27.32 -28.92
C ILE A 219 -12.68 26.76 -30.10
N TRP A 220 -13.33 26.02 -30.98
CA TRP A 220 -12.74 25.47 -32.21
C TRP A 220 -13.28 26.21 -33.43
N ASN A 221 -12.40 26.56 -34.36
CA ASN A 221 -12.75 27.33 -35.55
C ASN A 221 -13.25 26.51 -36.75
N GLY A 222 -13.56 25.22 -36.58
CA GLY A 222 -14.08 24.37 -37.67
C GLY A 222 -13.05 23.86 -38.69
N ILE A 223 -11.84 24.45 -38.73
CA ILE A 223 -10.82 24.12 -39.72
C ILE A 223 -10.01 22.88 -39.30
N LYS A 224 -9.82 21.93 -40.24
CA LYS A 224 -8.90 20.78 -40.11
C LYS A 224 -7.59 21.08 -40.84
N GLY A 225 -6.44 20.93 -40.18
CA GLY A 225 -5.11 21.15 -40.77
C GLY A 225 -4.53 22.55 -40.54
N LYS A 226 -3.82 23.10 -41.54
CA LYS A 226 -3.15 24.41 -41.45
C LYS A 226 -4.20 25.52 -41.27
N GLY A 227 -4.08 26.31 -40.20
CA GLY A 227 -5.07 27.34 -39.83
C GLY A 227 -6.10 26.91 -38.79
N ARG A 228 -6.00 25.67 -38.28
CA ARG A 228 -6.78 25.21 -37.11
C ARG A 228 -6.46 26.06 -35.87
N LYS A 229 -7.50 26.58 -35.21
CA LYS A 229 -7.40 27.30 -33.93
C LYS A 229 -8.30 26.63 -32.89
N ASN A 230 -7.70 26.31 -31.74
CA ASN A 230 -8.38 25.79 -30.55
C ASN A 230 -8.02 26.72 -29.37
N ILE A 231 -8.97 27.50 -28.89
CA ILE A 231 -8.77 28.46 -27.80
C ILE A 231 -9.39 27.91 -26.52
N THR A 232 -8.57 27.60 -25.51
CA THR A 232 -9.06 27.11 -24.20
C THR A 232 -9.83 28.22 -23.48
N ILE A 233 -11.08 27.96 -23.10
CA ILE A 233 -11.95 29.00 -22.51
C ILE A 233 -11.36 29.52 -21.19
N ALA A 234 -10.88 28.64 -20.31
CA ALA A 234 -10.28 29.03 -19.03
C ALA A 234 -9.12 30.05 -19.19
N LYS A 235 -8.30 29.91 -20.23
CA LYS A 235 -7.13 30.78 -20.45
C LYS A 235 -7.51 32.21 -20.88
N PHE A 236 -8.66 32.38 -21.52
CA PHE A 236 -9.08 33.65 -22.12
C PHE A 236 -10.32 34.26 -21.44
N PHE A 237 -11.10 33.46 -20.73
CA PHE A 237 -12.38 33.83 -20.12
C PHE A 237 -12.53 33.36 -18.66
N GLY A 238 -11.52 32.72 -18.05
CA GLY A 238 -11.55 32.28 -16.65
C GLY A 238 -12.63 31.23 -16.37
N ASP A 239 -13.33 31.37 -15.24
CA ASP A 239 -14.37 30.44 -14.77
C ASP A 239 -15.73 30.62 -15.44
N ARG A 240 -15.81 31.41 -16.52
CA ARG A 240 -17.07 31.70 -17.20
C ARG A 240 -17.65 30.44 -17.86
N ASN A 241 -18.97 30.27 -17.73
CA ASN A 241 -19.69 29.14 -18.31
C ASN A 241 -19.53 29.10 -19.85
N PRO A 242 -18.98 28.02 -20.42
CA PRO A 242 -18.78 27.88 -21.86
C PRO A 242 -20.05 28.03 -22.70
N SER A 243 -21.20 27.58 -22.18
CA SER A 243 -22.47 27.63 -22.91
C SER A 243 -23.01 29.06 -23.11
N GLU A 244 -22.53 30.01 -22.31
CA GLU A 244 -22.99 31.41 -22.33
C GLU A 244 -22.18 32.29 -23.28
N LEU A 245 -21.05 31.82 -23.81
CA LEU A 245 -20.23 32.59 -24.74
C LEU A 245 -20.97 32.87 -26.06
N THR A 246 -20.80 34.09 -26.56
CA THR A 246 -21.40 34.56 -27.81
C THR A 246 -20.48 34.35 -29.01
N LEU A 247 -21.05 34.29 -30.22
CA LEU A 247 -20.29 34.13 -31.45
C LEU A 247 -19.24 35.24 -31.65
N ASN A 248 -19.56 36.47 -31.23
CA ASN A 248 -18.65 37.61 -31.39
C ASN A 248 -17.42 37.48 -30.46
N GLU A 249 -17.61 37.04 -29.23
CA GLU A 249 -16.52 36.77 -28.28
C GLU A 249 -15.63 35.63 -28.78
N CYS A 250 -16.23 34.56 -29.32
CA CYS A 250 -15.48 33.46 -29.89
C CYS A 250 -14.66 33.89 -31.13
N LYS A 251 -15.22 34.73 -32.00
CA LYS A 251 -14.52 35.31 -33.16
C LYS A 251 -13.32 36.16 -32.73
N LYS A 252 -13.50 37.03 -31.74
CA LYS A 252 -12.41 37.85 -31.17
C LYS A 252 -11.29 36.98 -30.59
N ALA A 253 -11.65 35.94 -29.83
CA ALA A 253 -10.67 35.01 -29.28
C ALA A 253 -9.90 34.24 -30.36
N ILE A 254 -10.58 33.79 -31.42
CA ILE A 254 -9.95 33.15 -32.59
C ILE A 254 -9.04 34.13 -33.33
N ASN A 255 -9.42 35.40 -33.47
CA ASN A 255 -8.62 36.41 -34.17
C ASN A 255 -7.40 36.90 -33.36
N GLY A 256 -7.35 36.60 -32.06
CA GLY A 256 -6.27 37.04 -31.17
C GLY A 256 -6.52 38.40 -30.52
N ASP A 257 -7.75 38.92 -30.62
CA ASP A 257 -8.16 40.21 -30.04
C ASP A 257 -8.40 40.13 -28.52
N VAL A 258 -8.38 38.91 -27.97
CA VAL A 258 -8.47 38.64 -26.52
C VAL A 258 -7.10 38.20 -26.03
N LYS A 259 -6.54 38.90 -25.04
CA LYS A 259 -5.27 38.51 -24.42
C LYS A 259 -5.50 37.41 -23.39
N PRO A 260 -4.58 36.43 -23.27
CA PRO A 260 -4.65 35.42 -22.22
C PRO A 260 -4.51 36.06 -20.83
N LEU A 261 -5.25 35.53 -19.86
CA LEU A 261 -5.13 35.92 -18.45
C LEU A 261 -3.70 35.61 -17.96
N LYS A 262 -3.08 36.52 -17.20
CA LYS A 262 -1.68 36.38 -16.73
C LYS A 262 -1.53 35.17 -15.81
N GLU A 263 -0.65 34.23 -16.15
CA GLU A 263 -0.31 33.05 -15.34
C GLU A 263 0.54 33.46 -14.11
N HIS A 264 0.13 33.05 -12.91
CA HIS A 264 1.06 32.85 -11.79
C HIS A 264 1.88 31.58 -12.09
N LYS A 265 3.22 31.69 -12.11
CA LYS A 265 4.11 30.53 -12.23
C LYS A 265 3.90 29.61 -11.02
N ILE A 266 3.21 28.49 -11.24
CA ILE A 266 3.21 27.32 -10.37
C ILE A 266 3.98 26.24 -11.13
N SER A 267 5.08 25.76 -10.55
CA SER A 267 5.82 24.59 -11.03
C SER A 267 5.04 23.31 -10.75
N ASN A 268 4.93 22.48 -11.79
CA ASN A 268 4.32 21.15 -11.86
C ASN A 268 4.78 20.22 -10.71
N ALA A 269 3.98 19.30 -10.18
CA ALA A 269 2.90 18.56 -10.82
C ALA A 269 1.67 18.38 -9.90
N LYS A 270 0.47 18.70 -10.43
CA LYS A 270 -0.81 18.30 -9.85
C LYS A 270 -1.54 17.36 -10.82
N LYS A 271 -1.78 16.15 -10.30
CA LYS A 271 -2.82 15.21 -10.68
C LYS A 271 -4.14 15.94 -10.90
N THR A 272 -4.82 15.63 -12.00
CA THR A 272 -6.15 16.15 -12.33
C THR A 272 -7.19 15.66 -11.34
N SER A 273 -7.90 16.60 -10.72
CA SER A 273 -9.00 16.41 -9.78
C SER A 273 -10.21 15.74 -10.45
N PHE A 274 -10.64 14.60 -9.91
CA PHE A 274 -11.95 13.98 -10.15
C PHE A 274 -13.04 14.74 -9.37
N GLY A 275 -13.31 15.98 -9.78
CA GLY A 275 -14.39 16.80 -9.26
C GLY A 275 -15.63 16.74 -10.14
N ALA A 276 -16.16 15.55 -10.44
CA ALA A 276 -17.50 15.38 -11.04
C ALA A 276 -17.87 13.88 -11.06
N ILE A 277 -18.35 13.37 -9.94
CA ILE A 277 -19.47 12.42 -9.75
C ILE A 277 -19.59 12.35 -8.22
N VAL A 278 -20.30 13.32 -7.66
CA VAL A 278 -20.79 13.27 -6.28
C VAL A 278 -22.30 13.37 -6.42
N GLU A 279 -23.00 12.26 -6.25
CA GLU A 279 -24.39 12.33 -5.85
C GLU A 279 -24.43 13.08 -4.51
N ASN A 280 -25.33 14.06 -4.44
CA ASN A 280 -25.40 15.08 -3.39
C ASN A 280 -25.49 14.49 -1.98
N VAL A 281 -24.34 14.31 -1.32
CA VAL A 281 -24.23 14.52 0.13
C VAL A 281 -23.35 15.76 0.30
N LYS A 282 -23.99 16.92 0.49
CA LYS A 282 -23.26 18.16 0.78
C LYS A 282 -22.49 17.95 2.09
N PRO A 283 -21.17 18.20 2.13
CA PRO A 283 -20.49 18.34 3.41
C PRO A 283 -21.19 19.46 4.21
N PRO A 284 -21.31 19.35 5.55
CA PRO A 284 -21.72 20.47 6.38
C PRO A 284 -20.85 21.67 5.99
N LYS A 285 -21.47 22.82 5.70
CA LYS A 285 -20.75 24.04 5.31
C LYS A 285 -19.59 24.27 6.30
N GLU A 286 -18.36 24.34 5.78
CA GLU A 286 -17.28 24.95 6.53
C GLU A 286 -17.72 26.34 7.01
N TYR A 287 -17.47 26.59 8.29
CA TYR A 287 -17.98 27.73 9.01
C TYR A 287 -17.50 29.04 8.37
N ASP A 288 -18.46 29.86 7.93
CA ASP A 288 -18.22 31.22 7.44
C ASP A 288 -17.89 32.14 8.62
N THR A 289 -16.60 32.38 8.84
CA THR A 289 -16.05 33.17 9.96
C THR A 289 -16.25 34.68 9.80
N ASN A 290 -16.78 35.16 8.67
CA ASN A 290 -16.82 36.60 8.37
C ASN A 290 -18.14 37.29 8.74
N THR A 291 -19.07 36.58 9.38
CA THR A 291 -20.41 37.12 9.63
C THR A 291 -20.76 37.11 11.13
N ILE A 292 -20.53 38.25 11.78
CA ILE A 292 -21.46 38.91 12.73
C ILE A 292 -21.42 38.54 14.24
N ILE A 293 -21.02 39.56 15.01
CA ILE A 293 -21.67 40.23 16.18
C ILE A 293 -22.05 39.41 17.43
N LYS A 294 -21.39 39.80 18.54
CA LYS A 294 -21.87 39.89 19.93
C LYS A 294 -23.31 39.41 20.17
N ALA A 295 -23.47 38.14 20.56
CA ALA A 295 -24.64 37.70 21.31
C ALA A 295 -24.25 36.57 22.27
N ASN A 296 -24.71 36.69 23.51
CA ASN A 296 -24.72 35.68 24.58
C ASN A 296 -23.46 35.45 25.43
N VAL A 297 -22.80 36.54 25.84
CA VAL A 297 -21.95 36.55 27.05
C VAL A 297 -22.79 36.72 28.34
N GLU A 298 -24.09 37.00 28.26
CA GLU A 298 -24.90 37.30 29.45
C GLU A 298 -25.44 36.09 30.23
N THR A 299 -25.50 34.90 29.64
CA THR A 299 -26.18 33.76 30.30
C THR A 299 -25.26 32.87 31.14
N LEU A 300 -23.93 32.90 30.92
CA LEU A 300 -22.95 32.30 31.85
C LEU A 300 -22.56 33.26 32.99
N ASN A 301 -22.67 34.57 32.77
CA ASN A 301 -22.29 35.58 33.75
C ASN A 301 -23.30 35.80 34.89
N LYS A 302 -24.50 35.19 34.84
CA LYS A 302 -25.52 35.34 35.89
C LYS A 302 -25.41 34.34 37.05
N SER A 303 -24.50 33.36 37.00
CA SER A 303 -24.26 32.44 38.14
C SER A 303 -22.93 32.67 38.88
N LEU A 304 -22.11 33.62 38.44
CA LEU A 304 -20.83 33.99 39.09
C LEU A 304 -20.93 35.40 39.68
N HIS A 305 -21.85 35.58 40.62
CA HIS A 305 -21.87 36.74 41.50
C HIS A 305 -21.44 36.34 42.91
N SER A 306 -20.14 36.17 43.11
CA SER A 306 -19.44 36.45 44.37
C SER A 306 -17.92 36.30 44.15
N ASP A 307 -17.18 37.42 44.17
CA ASP A 307 -15.78 37.56 44.59
C ASP A 307 -14.69 36.54 44.17
N MET A 308 -14.89 35.71 43.15
CA MET A 308 -13.84 34.84 42.62
C MET A 308 -13.02 35.55 41.53
N LYS A 309 -11.70 35.65 41.76
CA LYS A 309 -10.73 36.01 40.71
C LYS A 309 -10.99 35.14 39.47
N ARG A 310 -10.96 35.73 38.27
CA ARG A 310 -11.02 34.94 37.03
C ARG A 310 -9.95 33.84 37.08
N PRO A 311 -10.29 32.58 36.75
CA PRO A 311 -9.32 31.49 36.79
C PRO A 311 -8.14 31.78 35.87
N GLU A 312 -6.92 31.53 36.34
CA GLU A 312 -5.71 31.70 35.54
C GLU A 312 -5.62 30.58 34.50
N ILE A 313 -5.41 30.94 33.23
CA ILE A 313 -5.32 30.00 32.11
C ILE A 313 -3.86 29.88 31.66
N GLY A 314 -3.38 28.65 31.54
CA GLY A 314 -2.04 28.36 31.01
C GLY A 314 -1.63 26.91 31.11
N TRP A 315 -0.36 26.65 30.80
CA TRP A 315 0.26 25.34 30.92
C TRP A 315 0.71 25.09 32.36
N GLU A 316 0.16 24.06 32.99
CA GLU A 316 0.54 23.65 34.34
C GLU A 316 0.94 22.16 34.36
N HIS A 317 2.13 21.88 34.87
CA HIS A 317 2.55 20.54 35.29
C HIS A 317 2.36 20.44 36.81
N PRO A 318 1.41 19.63 37.31
CA PRO A 318 1.14 19.54 38.74
C PRO A 318 2.39 19.16 39.52
N ILE A 319 2.56 19.80 40.69
CA ILE A 319 3.65 19.48 41.61
C ILE A 319 3.50 18.03 42.06
N ASP A 320 4.60 17.29 41.98
CA ASP A 320 4.68 15.96 42.53
C ASP A 320 5.38 15.99 43.90
N THR A 321 4.62 15.68 44.94
CA THR A 321 5.13 15.60 46.31
C THR A 321 5.70 14.24 46.66
N SER A 322 5.51 13.22 45.81
CA SER A 322 6.02 11.86 46.03
C SER A 322 7.48 11.71 45.63
N GLY A 323 7.97 12.58 44.74
CA GLY A 323 9.34 12.51 44.20
C GLY A 323 9.50 11.40 43.16
N GLU A 324 8.41 10.96 42.53
CA GLU A 324 8.42 9.98 41.46
C GLU A 324 9.06 10.56 40.20
N TYR A 325 9.91 9.74 39.56
CA TYR A 325 10.52 10.09 38.29
C TYR A 325 9.94 9.26 37.16
N GLU A 326 9.26 9.92 36.23
CA GLU A 326 8.80 9.33 34.98
C GLU A 326 9.70 9.76 33.85
N GLY A 327 10.32 8.78 33.19
CA GLY A 327 11.26 8.99 32.10
C GLY A 327 10.58 9.28 30.75
N PHE A 328 11.42 9.51 29.74
CA PHE A 328 10.97 9.84 28.39
C PHE A 328 10.31 8.67 27.62
N ASN A 329 10.68 7.42 27.91
CA ASN A 329 10.09 6.27 27.21
C ASN A 329 8.70 6.02 27.76
N ASN A 330 7.72 5.88 26.88
CA ASN A 330 6.35 5.58 27.24
C ASN A 330 5.90 4.32 26.47
N ALA A 331 5.75 3.20 27.18
CA ALA A 331 5.42 1.90 26.59
C ALA A 331 4.15 1.99 25.73
N SER A 332 3.14 2.77 26.15
CA SER A 332 1.90 2.97 25.39
C SER A 332 2.13 3.56 23.99
N MET A 333 3.10 4.47 23.84
CA MET A 333 3.41 5.13 22.57
C MET A 333 4.28 4.27 21.65
N GLU A 334 5.08 3.37 22.21
CA GLU A 334 5.99 2.48 21.46
C GLU A 334 5.29 1.21 20.95
N HIS A 335 4.04 0.94 21.37
CA HIS A 335 3.29 -0.24 20.94
C HIS A 335 2.89 -0.25 19.45
N PHE A 336 2.96 0.89 18.76
CA PHE A 336 2.61 0.99 17.34
C PHE A 336 3.86 0.87 16.47
N GLY A 337 3.93 -0.12 15.57
CA GLY A 337 5.06 -0.27 14.65
C GLY A 337 5.26 0.96 13.75
N ASP A 338 4.23 1.33 13.00
CA ASP A 338 4.15 2.64 12.33
C ASP A 338 3.15 3.51 13.09
N HIS A 339 3.65 4.57 13.73
CA HIS A 339 2.85 5.50 14.53
C HIS A 339 1.73 6.17 13.72
N LEU A 340 1.93 6.45 12.43
CA LEU A 340 0.90 7.09 11.61
C LEU A 340 -0.27 6.12 11.35
N LYS A 341 0.03 4.84 11.12
CA LYS A 341 -1.01 3.80 10.94
C LYS A 341 -1.77 3.56 12.23
N GLY A 342 -1.04 3.44 13.34
CA GLY A 342 -1.63 3.29 14.68
C GLY A 342 -2.58 4.44 14.99
N PHE A 343 -2.13 5.68 14.77
CA PHE A 343 -2.94 6.88 14.92
C PHE A 343 -4.18 6.89 14.02
N ALA A 344 -4.03 6.58 12.73
CA ALA A 344 -5.16 6.52 11.79
C ALA A 344 -6.21 5.48 12.21
N ARG A 345 -5.76 4.29 12.60
CA ARG A 345 -6.62 3.17 13.03
C ARG A 345 -7.38 3.53 14.30
N GLU A 346 -6.67 3.95 15.34
CA GLU A 346 -7.21 4.24 16.65
C GLU A 346 -8.20 5.42 16.64
N MET A 347 -7.83 6.54 16.01
CA MET A 347 -8.69 7.72 15.98
C MET A 347 -9.98 7.48 15.18
N THR A 348 -9.89 6.71 14.08
CA THR A 348 -11.06 6.35 13.28
C THR A 348 -11.99 5.41 14.03
N GLN A 349 -11.44 4.42 14.75
CA GLN A 349 -12.22 3.51 15.58
C GLN A 349 -12.95 4.26 16.71
N ASN A 350 -12.25 5.12 17.44
CA ASN A 350 -12.85 5.93 18.51
C ASN A 350 -14.02 6.79 18.00
N SER A 351 -13.91 7.30 16.77
CA SER A 351 -14.98 8.08 16.15
C SER A 351 -16.20 7.22 15.78
N LEU A 352 -15.98 6.01 15.28
CA LEU A 352 -17.05 5.06 14.94
C LEU A 352 -17.77 4.54 16.19
N ASP A 353 -17.03 4.24 17.25
CA ASP A 353 -17.58 3.79 18.53
C ASP A 353 -18.41 4.90 19.21
N ALA A 354 -18.13 6.17 18.90
CA ALA A 354 -18.83 7.34 19.42
C ALA A 354 -19.99 7.85 18.53
N ALA A 355 -20.42 7.08 17.52
CA ALA A 355 -21.47 7.52 16.58
C ALA A 355 -22.76 7.97 17.30
N PHE A 356 -23.30 9.14 16.91
CA PHE A 356 -24.49 9.73 17.52
C PHE A 356 -25.79 9.23 16.88
N ASP A 357 -25.97 9.47 15.57
CA ASP A 357 -27.08 8.92 14.80
C ASP A 357 -26.57 7.77 13.93
N SER A 358 -26.96 6.53 14.26
CA SER A 358 -26.58 5.33 13.53
C SER A 358 -27.11 5.28 12.09
N ASN A 359 -28.07 6.13 11.73
CA ASN A 359 -28.61 6.22 10.36
C ASN A 359 -27.84 7.21 9.47
N GLN A 360 -26.93 7.99 10.05
CA GLN A 360 -26.08 8.93 9.33
C GLN A 360 -24.62 8.46 9.40
N PRO A 361 -23.80 8.76 8.38
CA PRO A 361 -22.39 8.43 8.42
C PRO A 361 -21.68 9.20 9.54
N VAL A 362 -20.68 8.58 10.16
CA VAL A 362 -19.63 9.31 10.87
C VAL A 362 -18.76 9.97 9.81
N ILE A 363 -18.50 11.27 9.95
CA ILE A 363 -17.70 12.05 9.01
C ILE A 363 -16.40 12.46 9.70
N LEU A 364 -15.27 12.14 9.08
CA LEU A 364 -13.94 12.56 9.53
C LEU A 364 -13.37 13.63 8.61
N ASN A 365 -12.84 14.70 9.19
CA ASN A 365 -12.11 15.74 8.48
C ASN A 365 -10.67 15.78 8.99
N LEU A 366 -9.72 15.46 8.10
CA LEU A 366 -8.30 15.37 8.40
C LEU A 366 -7.55 16.47 7.66
N LYS A 367 -6.90 17.38 8.39
CA LYS A 367 -6.21 18.54 7.81
C LYS A 367 -4.80 18.69 8.36
N LEU A 368 -3.90 19.20 7.52
CA LEU A 368 -2.54 19.57 7.93
C LEU A 368 -2.33 21.06 7.70
N LEU A 369 -2.22 21.79 8.79
CA LEU A 369 -2.17 23.24 8.82
C LEU A 369 -0.74 23.71 9.07
N ASP A 370 -0.40 24.86 8.51
CA ASP A 370 0.84 25.57 8.82
C ASP A 370 0.49 26.78 9.68
N MET A 371 0.53 26.57 11.00
CA MET A 371 0.04 27.55 11.98
C MET A 371 1.20 28.44 12.44
N PRO A 372 1.05 29.78 12.49
CA PRO A 372 2.03 30.64 13.13
C PRO A 372 2.28 30.20 14.57
N VAL A 373 3.55 30.10 14.98
CA VAL A 373 3.88 29.59 16.32
C VAL A 373 3.29 30.46 17.44
N GLY A 374 3.14 31.76 17.20
CA GLY A 374 2.51 32.70 18.12
C GLY A 374 1.01 32.45 18.37
N GLU A 375 0.34 31.61 17.57
CA GLU A 375 -1.05 31.20 17.83
C GLU A 375 -1.14 30.03 18.83
N ILE A 376 -0.02 29.41 19.23
CA ILE A 376 -0.01 28.43 20.31
C ILE A 376 -0.32 29.14 21.62
N PRO A 377 -1.32 28.68 22.40
CA PRO A 377 -1.69 29.36 23.63
C PRO A 377 -0.61 29.19 24.70
N ASN A 378 -0.33 30.29 25.42
CA ASN A 378 0.70 30.36 26.46
C ASN A 378 2.06 29.80 26.01
N LEU A 379 2.49 30.16 24.79
CA LEU A 379 3.71 29.64 24.14
C LEU A 379 4.96 29.69 25.03
N ASP A 380 5.17 30.79 25.75
CA ASP A 380 6.36 30.96 26.60
C ASP A 380 6.40 29.94 27.76
N GLU A 381 5.25 29.61 28.33
CA GLU A 381 5.13 28.57 29.35
C GLU A 381 5.42 27.18 28.76
N LEU A 382 4.89 26.89 27.56
CA LEU A 382 5.19 25.63 26.87
C LEU A 382 6.69 25.48 26.55
N LYS A 383 7.33 26.55 26.07
CA LYS A 383 8.79 26.58 25.84
C LYS A 383 9.56 26.36 27.14
N SER A 384 9.16 27.04 28.21
CA SER A 384 9.76 26.88 29.53
C SER A 384 9.65 25.43 30.02
N ASN A 385 8.48 24.79 29.87
CA ASN A 385 8.27 23.40 30.24
C ASN A 385 9.16 22.43 29.45
N LEU A 386 9.29 22.61 28.13
CA LEU A 386 10.18 21.81 27.30
C LEU A 386 11.66 22.01 27.63
N GLN A 387 12.05 23.25 27.97
CA GLN A 387 13.41 23.55 28.42
C GLN A 387 13.69 22.90 29.77
N MET A 388 12.78 23.01 30.74
CA MET A 388 12.90 22.33 32.04
C MET A 388 12.99 20.80 31.87
N ALA A 389 12.25 20.22 30.93
CA ALA A 389 12.32 18.80 30.62
C ALA A 389 13.71 18.40 30.11
N LEU A 390 14.27 19.19 29.18
CA LEU A 390 15.61 19.01 28.65
C LEU A 390 16.68 19.14 29.75
N ASP A 391 16.58 20.17 30.57
CA ASP A 391 17.53 20.44 31.66
C ASP A 391 17.47 19.34 32.72
N THR A 392 16.28 18.88 33.09
CA THR A 392 16.10 17.77 34.02
C THR A 392 16.76 16.50 33.49
N HIS A 393 16.54 16.17 32.22
CA HIS A 393 17.18 15.01 31.58
C HIS A 393 18.71 15.14 31.51
N ASN A 394 19.24 16.33 31.20
CA ASN A 394 20.68 16.55 31.11
C ASN A 394 21.38 16.55 32.48
N THR A 395 20.65 16.83 33.56
CA THR A 395 21.20 16.86 34.94
C THR A 395 21.21 15.50 35.64
N MET A 396 20.53 14.47 35.11
CA MET A 396 20.65 13.09 35.57
C MET A 396 21.99 12.47 35.11
N SER A 397 22.77 11.87 36.03
CA SER A 397 24.22 11.63 35.88
C SER A 397 24.68 10.59 34.83
N LYS A 398 25.95 10.74 34.39
CA LYS A 398 26.79 9.90 33.48
C LYS A 398 26.10 9.45 32.18
N ASN A 399 26.25 10.28 31.14
CA ASN A 399 25.80 10.09 29.75
C ASN A 399 24.27 10.21 29.55
N PRO A 400 23.72 11.43 29.48
CA PRO A 400 22.32 11.63 29.10
C PRO A 400 22.04 11.01 27.74
N ASN A 401 20.89 10.35 27.61
CA ASN A 401 20.48 9.74 26.35
C ASN A 401 20.36 10.82 25.27
N LYS A 402 21.28 10.81 24.31
CA LYS A 402 21.36 11.79 23.22
C LYS A 402 20.07 11.86 22.40
N LYS A 403 19.29 10.77 22.29
CA LYS A 403 18.02 10.77 21.56
C LYS A 403 16.99 11.67 22.24
N VAL A 404 16.91 11.62 23.57
CA VAL A 404 15.98 12.43 24.37
C VAL A 404 16.38 13.90 24.34
N SER A 405 17.67 14.20 24.54
CA SER A 405 18.18 15.57 24.43
C SER A 405 17.93 16.15 23.02
N LYS A 406 18.14 15.35 21.97
CA LYS A 406 17.85 15.75 20.58
C LYS A 406 16.36 15.98 20.34
N PHE A 407 15.48 15.16 20.93
CA PHE A 407 14.04 15.36 20.84
C PHE A 407 13.63 16.73 21.40
N PHE A 408 13.99 17.05 22.65
CA PHE A 408 13.58 18.32 23.25
C PHE A 408 14.25 19.52 22.57
N ALA A 409 15.51 19.41 22.15
CA ALA A 409 16.17 20.45 21.37
C ALA A 409 15.46 20.71 20.02
N ASN A 410 15.04 19.65 19.33
CA ASN A 410 14.24 19.79 18.11
C ASN A 410 12.87 20.41 18.40
N ALA A 411 12.19 20.00 19.48
CA ALA A 411 10.91 20.56 19.89
C ALA A 411 11.00 22.08 20.15
N LEU A 412 12.02 22.51 20.90
CA LEU A 412 12.31 23.94 21.14
C LEU A 412 12.64 24.69 19.85
N SER A 413 13.41 24.07 18.94
CA SER A 413 13.70 24.63 17.62
C SER A 413 12.43 24.87 16.80
N LEU A 414 11.50 23.90 16.78
CA LEU A 414 10.19 24.05 16.14
C LEU A 414 9.39 25.23 16.72
N LEU A 415 9.39 25.39 18.05
CA LEU A 415 8.72 26.50 18.73
C LEU A 415 9.43 27.86 18.60
N ASN A 416 10.68 27.88 18.12
CA ASN A 416 11.39 29.11 17.77
C ASN A 416 11.28 29.45 16.28
N GLY A 417 10.66 28.57 15.49
CA GLY A 417 10.35 28.82 14.09
C GLY A 417 9.24 29.85 13.89
N ARG A 418 8.98 30.18 12.61
CA ARG A 418 7.88 31.10 12.24
C ARG A 418 6.52 30.42 12.31
N SER A 419 6.45 29.16 11.87
CA SER A 419 5.24 28.37 11.83
C SER A 419 5.53 26.92 12.21
N ILE A 420 4.47 26.20 12.58
CA ILE A 420 4.52 24.80 12.99
C ILE A 420 3.39 24.03 12.32
N LYS A 421 3.67 22.77 11.99
CA LYS A 421 2.68 21.87 11.42
C LYS A 421 1.72 21.39 12.51
N VAL A 422 0.44 21.66 12.32
CA VAL A 422 -0.65 21.23 13.21
C VAL A 422 -1.56 20.29 12.42
N PHE A 423 -1.70 19.06 12.89
CA PHE A 423 -2.62 18.09 12.29
C PHE A 423 -3.96 18.13 13.03
N GLU A 424 -5.03 18.41 12.30
CA GLU A 424 -6.39 18.44 12.82
C GLU A 424 -7.09 17.13 12.45
N PHE A 425 -7.55 16.40 13.47
CA PHE A 425 -8.48 15.28 13.36
C PHE A 425 -9.82 15.71 13.95
N SER A 426 -10.84 15.91 13.12
CA SER A 426 -12.17 16.31 13.55
C SER A 426 -13.21 15.27 13.12
N ASP A 427 -14.02 14.78 14.07
CA ASP A 427 -15.13 13.86 13.79
C ASP A 427 -16.48 14.61 13.79
N PHE A 428 -17.51 14.08 13.15
CA PHE A 428 -18.86 14.65 13.14
C PHE A 428 -19.88 13.52 13.14
N ASN A 429 -21.10 13.82 13.58
CA ASN A 429 -22.12 12.82 13.90
C ASN A 429 -21.63 11.83 14.97
N THR A 430 -20.96 12.35 15.98
CA THR A 430 -20.49 11.63 17.16
C THR A 430 -21.03 12.33 18.42
N THR A 431 -21.08 11.62 19.55
CA THR A 431 -21.62 12.15 20.82
C THR A 431 -20.75 13.24 21.43
N GLY A 432 -19.47 13.31 21.03
CA GLY A 432 -18.45 14.06 21.74
C GLY A 432 -18.09 13.42 23.09
N MET A 433 -17.00 13.88 23.68
CA MET A 433 -16.59 13.55 25.04
C MET A 433 -17.22 14.52 26.05
N THR A 434 -18.04 14.00 26.95
CA THR A 434 -18.69 14.73 28.04
C THR A 434 -17.71 15.23 29.11
N SER A 435 -17.94 16.46 29.59
CA SER A 435 -17.35 16.96 30.83
C SER A 435 -18.43 17.52 31.76
N GLY A 436 -18.32 17.23 33.06
CA GLY A 436 -19.25 17.69 34.10
C GLY A 436 -20.17 16.58 34.66
N GLY A 437 -20.30 16.55 35.99
CA GLY A 437 -21.03 15.56 36.78
C GLY A 437 -20.51 15.52 38.24
N ASP A 438 -21.18 14.80 39.14
CA ASP A 438 -20.79 14.72 40.57
C ASP A 438 -19.47 13.96 40.82
N LYS A 439 -18.97 13.21 39.82
CA LYS A 439 -17.75 12.39 39.91
C LYS A 439 -16.88 12.52 38.67
N ASP A 440 -15.62 12.87 38.85
CA ASP A 440 -14.65 13.09 37.76
C ASP A 440 -14.39 11.85 36.89
N LEU A 441 -14.52 10.65 37.45
CA LEU A 441 -14.30 9.39 36.74
C LEU A 441 -15.45 9.00 35.80
N ASP A 442 -16.62 9.62 35.95
CA ASP A 442 -17.76 9.42 35.06
C ASP A 442 -17.69 10.35 33.82
N ASN A 443 -16.77 11.33 33.82
CA ASN A 443 -16.59 12.31 32.75
C ASN A 443 -15.64 11.79 31.67
N THR A 444 -16.17 11.46 30.49
CA THR A 444 -15.39 10.86 29.40
C THR A 444 -14.24 11.75 28.90
N PHE A 445 -14.40 13.08 28.91
CA PHE A 445 -13.33 14.03 28.57
C PHE A 445 -12.22 14.05 29.62
N HIS A 446 -12.58 14.01 30.91
CA HIS A 446 -11.61 13.91 32.01
C HIS A 446 -10.85 12.58 31.89
N VAL A 447 -11.57 11.47 31.65
CA VAL A 447 -10.97 10.15 31.45
C VAL A 447 -10.04 10.12 30.25
N TYR A 448 -10.37 10.77 29.14
CA TYR A 448 -9.48 10.86 27.98
C TYR A 448 -8.19 11.63 28.31
N MET A 449 -8.30 12.75 29.03
CA MET A 449 -7.16 13.63 29.30
C MET A 449 -6.29 13.19 30.50
N LYS A 450 -6.87 12.62 31.56
CA LYS A 450 -6.22 12.51 32.87
C LYS A 450 -5.82 11.09 33.29
N THR A 451 -6.51 10.05 32.84
CA THR A 451 -6.17 8.68 33.29
C THR A 451 -4.87 8.19 32.65
N LYS A 452 -3.96 7.67 33.47
CA LYS A 452 -2.81 6.86 33.06
C LYS A 452 -3.25 5.39 33.05
N ASP A 453 -3.20 4.72 31.90
CA ASP A 453 -3.36 3.26 31.71
C ASP A 453 -4.49 2.51 32.45
N PHE A 454 -5.49 3.21 33.00
CA PHE A 454 -6.64 2.63 33.72
C PHE A 454 -7.87 2.52 32.82
N SER A 455 -8.40 1.31 32.68
CA SER A 455 -9.73 1.02 32.14
C SER A 455 -10.70 0.75 33.30
N GLN A 456 -11.66 1.64 33.52
CA GLN A 456 -12.91 1.25 34.16
C GLN A 456 -13.89 0.83 33.07
N LYS A 457 -14.44 -0.38 33.20
CA LYS A 457 -15.51 -0.88 32.33
C LYS A 457 -16.81 -0.14 32.69
N SER A 458 -17.12 0.94 31.97
CA SER A 458 -18.50 1.41 31.84
C SER A 458 -19.09 0.80 30.57
N ASP A 459 -20.30 0.26 30.65
CA ASP A 459 -20.85 -0.76 29.75
C ASP A 459 -20.98 -0.42 28.25
N GLU A 460 -20.75 0.82 27.78
CA GLU A 460 -21.11 1.13 26.39
C GLU A 460 -20.16 1.93 25.49
N SER A 461 -19.06 2.59 25.91
CA SER A 461 -18.40 3.49 24.92
C SER A 461 -16.95 3.96 25.12
N LEU A 462 -16.06 3.25 25.83
CA LEU A 462 -14.63 3.59 25.77
C LEU A 462 -13.75 2.37 25.56
N GLY A 463 -12.90 2.48 24.54
CA GLY A 463 -12.01 1.45 24.02
C GLY A 463 -11.19 0.71 25.09
N SER A 464 -10.86 -0.51 24.71
CA SER A 464 -10.13 -1.51 25.46
C SER A 464 -8.66 -1.06 25.61
N PHE A 465 -8.26 -0.78 26.86
CA PHE A 465 -6.92 -0.40 27.35
C PHE A 465 -6.42 0.99 26.91
N GLY A 466 -6.01 1.84 27.86
CA GLY A 466 -5.60 3.24 27.67
C GLY A 466 -4.43 3.51 26.72
N ILE A 467 -3.92 2.50 26.02
CA ILE A 467 -2.83 2.55 25.03
C ILE A 467 -3.22 3.35 23.79
N GLY A 468 -4.46 3.22 23.31
CA GLY A 468 -4.97 3.96 22.15
C GLY A 468 -4.96 5.49 22.33
N LYS A 469 -5.18 5.97 23.57
CA LYS A 469 -5.15 7.41 23.91
C LYS A 469 -3.78 8.06 23.65
N SER A 470 -2.71 7.25 23.57
CA SER A 470 -1.35 7.74 23.35
C SER A 470 -1.01 8.00 21.88
N ALA A 471 -1.80 7.48 20.94
CA ALA A 471 -1.49 7.53 19.50
C ALA A 471 -1.30 8.97 18.93
N PRO A 472 -2.11 9.98 19.32
CA PRO A 472 -1.89 11.36 18.89
C PRO A 472 -0.53 11.95 19.32
N TYR A 473 0.00 11.50 20.45
CA TYR A 473 1.29 11.95 20.97
C TYR A 473 2.46 11.29 20.25
N ALA A 474 2.30 10.04 19.81
CA ALA A 474 3.31 9.29 19.06
C ALA A 474 3.62 9.90 17.67
N VAL A 475 2.70 10.69 17.12
CA VAL A 475 2.84 11.41 15.85
C VAL A 475 3.21 12.90 16.03
N SER A 476 3.47 13.35 17.27
CA SER A 476 3.86 14.73 17.60
C SER A 476 5.34 14.83 17.96
N ASN A 477 6.07 15.69 17.26
CA ASN A 477 7.44 16.08 17.61
C ASN A 477 7.51 16.97 18.87
N LEU A 478 6.37 17.34 19.47
CA LEU A 478 6.27 18.04 20.75
C LEU A 478 5.67 17.18 21.87
N ARG A 479 5.16 15.97 21.54
CA ARG A 479 4.27 15.18 22.40
C ARG A 479 3.18 16.03 23.06
N THR A 480 2.59 16.92 22.27
CA THR A 480 1.62 17.90 22.76
C THR A 480 0.42 17.96 21.83
N ILE A 481 -0.78 17.87 22.41
CA ILE A 481 -2.05 17.98 21.69
C ILE A 481 -2.97 19.01 22.36
N ILE A 482 -3.92 19.54 21.60
CA ILE A 482 -5.07 20.28 22.12
C ILE A 482 -6.34 19.55 21.68
N THR A 483 -7.20 19.23 22.64
CA THR A 483 -8.44 18.50 22.42
C THR A 483 -9.61 19.42 22.73
N SER A 484 -10.57 19.48 21.80
CA SER A 484 -11.80 20.24 21.95
C SER A 484 -12.98 19.33 21.63
N SER A 485 -13.88 19.15 22.59
CA SER A 485 -15.06 18.31 22.46
C SER A 485 -16.32 19.15 22.59
N VAL A 486 -17.31 18.90 21.74
CA VAL A 486 -18.67 19.45 21.82
C VAL A 486 -19.63 18.30 22.04
N TYR A 487 -20.38 18.34 23.13
CA TYR A 487 -21.28 17.28 23.56
C TYR A 487 -22.62 17.86 24.04
N GLU A 488 -23.66 17.03 24.10
CA GLU A 488 -24.96 17.44 24.61
C GLU A 488 -24.99 17.31 26.14
N LEU A 489 -25.30 18.42 26.83
CA LEU A 489 -25.53 18.44 28.27
C LEU A 489 -26.88 19.12 28.52
N ASN A 490 -27.84 18.39 29.09
CA ASN A 490 -29.19 18.90 29.40
C ASN A 490 -29.89 19.58 28.20
N GLY A 491 -29.74 19.02 26.99
CA GLY A 491 -30.34 19.60 25.78
C GLY A 491 -29.53 20.72 25.12
N ILE A 492 -28.40 21.12 25.71
CA ILE A 492 -27.56 22.23 25.25
C ILE A 492 -26.21 21.70 24.77
N ALA A 493 -25.80 22.10 23.56
CA ALA A 493 -24.46 21.80 23.06
C ALA A 493 -23.43 22.60 23.89
N THR A 494 -22.54 21.88 24.57
CA THR A 494 -21.52 22.41 25.48
C THR A 494 -20.13 22.00 25.00
N GLN A 495 -19.12 22.84 25.21
CA GLN A 495 -17.73 22.53 24.86
C GLN A 495 -16.82 22.39 26.07
N ALA A 496 -15.87 21.48 25.94
CA ALA A 496 -14.67 21.40 26.77
C ALA A 496 -13.42 21.46 25.89
N THR A 497 -12.47 22.31 26.25
CA THR A 497 -11.18 22.43 25.54
C THR A 497 -10.03 22.32 26.54
N GLN A 498 -9.05 21.46 26.26
CA GLN A 498 -7.87 21.29 27.10
C GLN A 498 -6.68 20.82 26.27
N GLY A 499 -5.49 21.35 26.56
CA GLY A 499 -4.24 20.83 26.01
C GLY A 499 -3.58 19.85 26.96
N LYS A 500 -2.78 18.93 26.43
CA LYS A 500 -1.95 18.03 27.22
C LYS A 500 -0.59 17.82 26.56
N SER A 501 0.47 17.88 27.36
CA SER A 501 1.82 17.52 26.98
C SER A 501 2.27 16.31 27.79
N ILE A 502 3.02 15.40 27.17
CA ILE A 502 3.62 14.22 27.83
C ILE A 502 5.12 14.30 27.65
N LEU A 503 5.81 14.83 28.65
CA LEU A 503 7.25 15.08 28.61
C LEU A 503 8.00 14.05 29.47
N THR A 504 8.96 14.51 30.28
CA THR A 504 9.58 13.77 31.39
C THR A 504 9.25 14.53 32.69
N THR A 505 9.47 13.93 33.86
CA THR A 505 9.40 14.68 35.13
C THR A 505 10.22 15.96 35.02
N LEU A 506 9.63 17.10 35.41
CA LEU A 506 10.30 18.41 35.38
C LEU A 506 10.87 18.71 36.76
N ARG A 507 12.04 19.34 36.79
CA ARG A 507 12.70 19.79 38.02
C ARG A 507 13.02 21.28 37.91
N SER A 508 12.59 22.06 38.88
CA SER A 508 12.96 23.48 39.04
C SER A 508 13.66 23.71 40.37
N GLU A 509 14.74 24.47 40.37
CA GLU A 509 15.46 24.88 41.59
C GLU A 509 14.73 26.06 42.26
N ASN A 510 14.55 25.96 43.57
CA ASN A 510 13.97 26.99 44.43
C ASN A 510 15.06 27.94 44.92
N ASN A 511 14.68 29.13 45.37
CA ASN A 511 15.63 30.16 45.85
C ASN A 511 16.50 29.71 47.04
N ASP A 512 16.07 28.68 47.78
CA ASP A 512 16.78 28.09 48.91
C ASP A 512 17.70 26.92 48.52
N GLY A 513 17.84 26.63 47.22
CA GLY A 513 18.61 25.51 46.68
C GLY A 513 17.90 24.15 46.76
N SER A 514 16.66 24.10 47.25
CA SER A 514 15.82 22.90 47.15
C SER A 514 15.26 22.74 45.73
N TYR A 515 14.76 21.56 45.39
CA TYR A 515 14.13 21.31 44.09
C TYR A 515 12.65 21.04 44.23
N THR A 516 11.85 21.64 43.35
CA THR A 516 10.46 21.28 43.13
C THR A 516 10.35 20.33 41.95
N PHE A 517 9.74 19.17 42.16
CA PHE A 517 9.45 18.20 41.12
C PHE A 517 8.02 18.37 40.62
N ARG A 518 7.84 18.26 39.31
CA ARG A 518 6.53 18.34 38.66
C ARG A 518 6.34 17.14 37.75
N ASN A 519 5.10 16.69 37.67
CA ASN A 519 4.69 15.55 36.85
C ASN A 519 5.09 15.71 35.38
N ASN A 520 5.32 14.59 34.70
CA ASN A 520 5.59 14.57 33.25
C ASN A 520 4.41 15.04 32.39
N ASN A 521 3.18 14.90 32.89
CA ASN A 521 1.96 15.34 32.24
C ASN A 521 1.70 16.81 32.55
N GLY A 522 1.72 17.63 31.50
CA GLY A 522 1.31 19.03 31.55
C GLY A 522 -0.07 19.21 30.96
N TYR A 523 -0.80 20.21 31.44
CA TYR A 523 -2.15 20.52 30.97
C TYR A 523 -2.28 22.00 30.67
N TRP A 524 -2.78 22.31 29.48
CA TRP A 524 -3.21 23.67 29.15
C TRP A 524 -4.70 23.80 29.43
N GLY A 525 -5.06 24.76 30.26
CA GLY A 525 -6.44 25.01 30.65
C GLY A 525 -6.48 25.90 31.88
N VAL A 526 -7.45 25.67 32.77
CA VAL A 526 -7.46 26.32 34.08
C VAL A 526 -6.32 25.73 34.93
N LYS A 527 -5.37 26.56 35.34
CA LYS A 527 -4.17 26.11 36.08
C LYS A 527 -4.54 25.47 37.41
N GLU A 528 -5.49 26.08 38.13
CA GLU A 528 -6.02 25.51 39.36
C GLU A 528 -6.70 24.16 39.09
N GLY A 529 -6.17 23.10 39.71
CA GLY A 529 -6.61 21.72 39.46
C GLY A 529 -6.25 21.17 38.08
N ALA A 530 -5.53 21.93 37.23
CA ALA A 530 -5.17 21.56 35.87
C ALA A 530 -6.39 21.08 35.06
N THR A 531 -7.50 21.83 35.09
CA THR A 531 -8.78 21.42 34.50
C THR A 531 -9.00 22.01 33.11
N HIS A 532 -10.04 21.53 32.41
CA HIS A 532 -10.40 22.00 31.08
C HIS A 532 -11.04 23.39 31.14
N ILE A 533 -11.07 24.09 30.01
CA ILE A 533 -11.85 25.32 29.86
C ILE A 533 -13.22 24.92 29.29
N SER A 534 -14.30 25.35 29.95
CA SER A 534 -15.67 25.13 29.49
C SER A 534 -16.11 26.28 28.58
N GLY A 535 -16.76 25.95 27.47
CA GLY A 535 -17.27 26.92 26.50
C GLY A 535 -16.24 27.38 25.47
N TYR A 536 -16.59 28.44 24.74
CA TYR A 536 -15.75 29.04 23.70
C TYR A 536 -14.59 29.83 24.34
N VAL A 537 -13.39 29.70 23.77
CA VAL A 537 -12.20 30.39 24.28
C VAL A 537 -11.86 31.58 23.37
N ASP A 538 -12.09 32.80 23.87
CA ASP A 538 -11.77 34.02 23.14
C ASP A 538 -10.27 34.11 22.80
N GLY A 539 -9.96 34.37 21.54
CA GLY A 539 -8.58 34.52 21.06
C GLY A 539 -7.84 33.20 20.78
N LEU A 540 -8.41 32.04 21.11
CA LEU A 540 -7.85 30.75 20.72
C LEU A 540 -8.15 30.46 19.24
N SER A 541 -7.13 30.00 18.50
CA SER A 541 -7.26 29.71 17.07
C SER A 541 -8.41 28.72 16.80
N PRO A 542 -9.25 28.93 15.76
CA PRO A 542 -10.30 27.98 15.36
C PRO A 542 -9.78 26.57 15.00
N HIS A 543 -8.48 26.46 14.76
CA HIS A 543 -7.80 25.19 14.54
C HIS A 543 -7.55 24.39 15.82
N LEU A 544 -7.71 25.01 16.99
CA LEU A 544 -7.47 24.42 18.31
C LEU A 544 -8.75 24.26 19.14
N GLN A 545 -9.88 24.78 18.67
CA GLN A 545 -11.20 24.60 19.27
C GLN A 545 -12.27 24.26 18.23
N ARG A 546 -13.44 23.79 18.68
CA ARG A 546 -14.48 23.22 17.79
C ARG A 546 -15.70 24.14 17.59
N ILE A 547 -16.16 24.85 18.62
CA ILE A 547 -17.44 25.58 18.60
C ILE A 547 -17.50 26.67 17.52
N ASP A 548 -18.61 26.66 16.79
CA ASP A 548 -19.26 27.84 16.20
C ASP A 548 -20.28 28.37 17.22
N VAL A 549 -20.34 29.70 17.37
CA VAL A 549 -21.03 30.53 18.39
C VAL A 549 -22.56 30.25 18.51
N LYS A 550 -23.09 29.29 17.76
CA LYS A 550 -24.51 28.96 17.60
C LYS A 550 -25.01 27.78 18.45
N ASN A 551 -24.18 27.09 19.21
CA ASN A 551 -24.56 25.94 20.08
C ASN A 551 -25.51 24.93 19.38
N SER A 552 -25.26 24.62 18.11
CA SER A 552 -26.10 23.68 17.36
C SER A 552 -25.72 22.24 17.68
N LYS A 553 -26.72 21.36 17.78
CA LYS A 553 -26.50 19.89 17.84
C LYS A 553 -25.75 19.35 16.60
N ALA A 554 -25.74 20.08 15.49
CA ALA A 554 -24.94 19.73 14.32
C ALA A 554 -23.42 19.81 14.56
N SER A 555 -22.98 20.46 15.64
CA SER A 555 -21.58 20.62 16.00
C SER A 555 -21.08 19.54 16.98
N LEU A 556 -21.91 18.57 17.38
CA LEU A 556 -21.49 17.48 18.26
C LEU A 556 -20.30 16.71 17.69
N GLY A 557 -19.36 16.39 18.56
CA GLY A 557 -18.15 15.62 18.28
C GLY A 557 -16.87 16.21 18.83
N SER A 558 -15.75 15.64 18.45
CA SER A 558 -14.42 15.92 18.99
C SER A 558 -13.48 16.44 17.91
N LYS A 559 -12.52 17.25 18.34
CA LYS A 559 -11.38 17.72 17.55
C LYS A 559 -10.12 17.48 18.35
N VAL A 560 -9.14 16.80 17.75
CA VAL A 560 -7.79 16.63 18.29
C VAL A 560 -6.81 17.32 17.36
N SER A 561 -6.13 18.33 17.89
CA SER A 561 -5.13 19.12 17.19
C SER A 561 -3.74 18.73 17.68
N VAL A 562 -3.00 18.00 16.86
CA VAL A 562 -1.65 17.52 17.17
C VAL A 562 -0.63 18.59 16.81
N LEU A 563 0.05 19.15 17.81
CA LEU A 563 1.06 20.18 17.58
C LEU A 563 2.39 19.56 17.18
N GLY A 564 3.05 20.11 16.14
CA GLY A 564 4.33 19.60 15.65
C GLY A 564 4.22 18.24 14.98
N PHE A 565 3.23 18.05 14.12
CA PHE A 565 2.99 16.77 13.43
C PHE A 565 4.23 16.30 12.67
N ALA A 566 4.65 15.06 12.91
CA ALA A 566 5.93 14.54 12.40
C ALA A 566 5.88 14.09 10.93
N PHE A 567 4.70 13.75 10.41
CA PHE A 567 4.52 13.10 9.11
C PHE A 567 4.00 14.09 8.06
N CYS A 568 4.87 14.92 7.51
CA CYS A 568 4.44 16.00 6.60
C CYS A 568 4.44 15.62 5.11
N GLU A 569 5.30 14.69 4.72
CA GLU A 569 5.42 14.23 3.33
C GLU A 569 4.48 13.05 3.09
N ASP A 570 3.81 13.06 1.93
CA ASP A 570 2.96 11.96 1.44
C ASP A 570 1.88 11.49 2.46
N TRP A 571 1.54 12.35 3.43
CA TRP A 571 0.71 11.99 4.57
C TRP A 571 -0.73 11.68 4.17
N LYS A 572 -1.24 12.32 3.12
CA LYS A 572 -2.62 12.14 2.67
C LYS A 572 -2.80 10.74 2.11
N GLU A 573 -1.88 10.33 1.25
CA GLU A 573 -1.83 9.01 0.64
C GLU A 573 -1.65 7.93 1.72
N ARG A 574 -0.70 8.12 2.63
CA ARG A 574 -0.47 7.18 3.75
C ARG A 574 -1.68 7.08 4.68
N MET A 575 -2.31 8.20 5.02
CA MET A 575 -3.51 8.27 5.86
C MET A 575 -4.71 7.60 5.17
N ALA A 576 -4.96 7.95 3.90
CA ALA A 576 -6.03 7.39 3.11
C ALA A 576 -5.89 5.87 3.03
N TYR A 577 -4.69 5.41 2.68
CA TYR A 577 -4.36 4.00 2.61
C TYR A 577 -4.56 3.31 3.97
N ALA A 578 -4.03 3.88 5.07
CA ALA A 578 -4.16 3.29 6.39
C ALA A 578 -5.62 3.17 6.83
N ILE A 579 -6.45 4.16 6.52
CA ILE A 579 -7.89 4.11 6.82
C ILE A 579 -8.58 3.04 5.96
N ILE A 580 -8.30 2.98 4.65
CA ILE A 580 -8.91 1.98 3.75
C ILE A 580 -8.59 0.57 4.21
N GLN A 581 -7.33 0.28 4.53
CA GLN A 581 -6.91 -1.04 5.00
C GLN A 581 -7.73 -1.55 6.17
N ASN A 582 -8.09 -0.64 7.08
CA ASN A 582 -8.70 -0.98 8.35
C ASN A 582 -10.22 -0.83 8.32
N PHE A 583 -10.79 0.04 7.48
CA PHE A 583 -12.22 0.42 7.51
C PHE A 583 -12.91 0.35 6.15
N PHE A 584 -12.37 -0.41 5.17
CA PHE A 584 -12.99 -0.57 3.85
C PHE A 584 -14.47 -0.97 3.93
N ALA A 585 -14.86 -1.81 4.89
CA ALA A 585 -16.25 -2.24 5.04
C ALA A 585 -17.16 -1.14 5.61
N SER A 586 -16.71 -0.36 6.60
CA SER A 586 -17.45 0.82 7.08
C SER A 586 -17.61 1.89 6.00
N ILE A 587 -16.56 2.11 5.18
CA ILE A 587 -16.62 3.05 4.06
C ILE A 587 -17.59 2.55 2.99
N ASN A 588 -17.50 1.27 2.61
CA ASN A 588 -18.35 0.66 1.59
C ASN A 588 -19.83 0.67 1.98
N SER A 589 -20.13 0.37 3.25
CA SER A 589 -21.52 0.40 3.76
C SER A 589 -22.08 1.81 3.94
N GLY A 590 -21.28 2.85 3.71
CA GLY A 590 -21.69 4.25 3.89
C GLY A 590 -21.78 4.68 5.36
N LYS A 591 -21.25 3.90 6.30
CA LYS A 591 -21.18 4.26 7.72
C LYS A 591 -20.06 5.27 8.03
N LEU A 592 -19.02 5.30 7.20
CA LEU A 592 -17.85 6.16 7.38
C LEU A 592 -17.59 6.97 6.10
N ILE A 593 -17.43 8.28 6.26
CA ILE A 593 -16.92 9.19 5.23
C ILE A 593 -15.67 9.87 5.78
N VAL A 594 -14.59 9.90 4.99
CA VAL A 594 -13.32 10.53 5.41
C VAL A 594 -12.87 11.54 4.36
N ASN A 595 -12.76 12.80 4.76
CA ASN A 595 -12.21 13.88 3.98
C ASN A 595 -10.77 14.14 4.41
N ILE A 596 -9.82 13.99 3.49
CA ILE A 596 -8.39 14.07 3.78
C ILE A 596 -7.75 15.17 2.93
N GLY A 597 -7.07 16.06 3.63
CA GLY A 597 -6.45 17.25 3.07
C GLY A 597 -7.29 18.50 3.31
N ASN A 598 -6.65 19.65 3.18
CA ASN A 598 -7.24 20.93 3.57
C ASN A 598 -8.43 21.32 2.67
N ASN A 599 -8.51 20.76 1.46
CA ASN A 599 -9.60 20.97 0.51
C ASN A 599 -10.31 19.64 0.17
N ALA A 600 -10.22 18.64 1.05
CA ALA A 600 -10.73 17.30 0.82
C ALA A 600 -10.20 16.67 -0.49
N GLU A 601 -8.89 16.77 -0.73
CA GLU A 601 -8.24 16.22 -1.92
C GLU A 601 -8.48 14.71 -2.09
N TYR A 602 -8.63 13.99 -0.98
CA TYR A 602 -9.12 12.61 -0.97
C TYR A 602 -10.42 12.53 -0.18
N VAL A 603 -11.45 11.96 -0.80
CA VAL A 603 -12.72 11.67 -0.15
C VAL A 603 -12.95 10.17 -0.20
N LEU A 604 -12.95 9.53 0.96
CA LEU A 604 -13.25 8.11 1.12
C LEU A 604 -14.73 7.95 1.46
N ASN A 605 -15.47 7.32 0.56
CA ASN A 605 -16.89 6.99 0.71
C ASN A 605 -17.20 5.72 -0.10
N SER A 606 -18.45 5.26 -0.06
CA SER A 606 -18.91 4.05 -0.76
C SER A 606 -18.68 4.07 -2.27
N GLY A 607 -18.68 5.24 -2.91
CA GLY A 607 -18.43 5.39 -4.34
C GLY A 607 -16.95 5.46 -4.70
N SER A 608 -16.11 6.05 -3.85
CA SER A 608 -14.67 6.13 -4.09
C SER A 608 -13.94 4.85 -3.70
N ILE A 609 -14.38 4.11 -2.67
CA ILE A 609 -13.69 2.90 -2.20
C ILE A 609 -13.51 1.83 -3.29
N GLN A 610 -14.40 1.78 -4.28
CA GLN A 610 -14.30 0.83 -5.40
C GLN A 610 -13.17 1.15 -6.38
N ARG A 611 -12.71 2.40 -6.39
CA ARG A 611 -11.72 2.93 -7.34
C ARG A 611 -10.45 3.38 -6.64
N VAL A 612 -10.15 2.82 -5.46
CA VAL A 612 -8.99 3.20 -4.64
C VAL A 612 -7.68 3.22 -5.44
N LYS A 613 -7.46 2.22 -6.28
CA LYS A 613 -6.25 2.13 -7.12
C LYS A 613 -6.15 3.23 -8.19
N GLU A 614 -7.24 3.92 -8.51
CA GLU A 614 -7.24 5.01 -9.50
C GLU A 614 -6.76 6.34 -8.90
N PHE A 615 -6.93 6.55 -7.59
CA PHE A 615 -6.61 7.83 -6.96
C PHE A 615 -5.56 7.75 -5.86
N ILE A 616 -5.32 6.60 -5.25
CA ILE A 616 -4.18 6.39 -4.36
C ILE A 616 -2.99 5.91 -5.18
N ASP A 617 -1.90 6.65 -5.06
CA ASP A 617 -0.66 6.34 -5.72
C ASP A 617 0.09 5.25 -4.95
N SER A 618 0.05 4.03 -5.47
CA SER A 618 0.70 2.87 -4.85
C SER A 618 2.21 3.07 -4.71
N ASP A 619 2.84 3.81 -5.63
CA ASP A 619 4.29 4.03 -5.61
C ASP A 619 4.69 4.94 -4.45
N ILE A 620 3.86 5.93 -4.12
CA ILE A 620 4.04 6.78 -2.94
C ILE A 620 3.99 5.95 -1.67
N VAL A 621 2.97 5.10 -1.54
CA VAL A 621 2.74 4.29 -0.35
C VAL A 621 3.84 3.23 -0.18
N ALA A 622 4.28 2.62 -1.29
CA ALA A 622 5.32 1.59 -1.31
C ALA A 622 6.70 2.08 -0.86
N LYS A 623 6.96 3.39 -0.81
CA LYS A 623 8.20 3.93 -0.23
C LYS A 623 8.29 3.67 1.28
N TYR A 624 7.15 3.53 1.94
CA TYR A 624 7.05 3.47 3.39
C TYR A 624 6.69 2.08 3.90
N ASP A 625 6.06 1.25 3.06
CA ASP A 625 5.75 -0.14 3.39
C ASP A 625 5.54 -0.97 2.11
N ASP A 626 6.33 -2.03 1.95
CA ASP A 626 6.26 -2.95 0.81
C ASP A 626 5.06 -3.90 0.91
N GLU A 627 4.68 -4.31 2.13
CA GLU A 627 3.53 -5.16 2.40
C GLU A 627 2.21 -4.42 2.14
N PHE A 628 2.25 -3.08 2.07
CA PHE A 628 1.05 -2.29 1.83
C PHE A 628 0.43 -2.56 0.45
N ILE A 629 1.20 -2.71 -0.61
CA ILE A 629 0.58 -2.98 -1.93
C ILE A 629 -0.14 -4.33 -1.91
N GLU A 630 0.51 -5.39 -1.45
CA GLU A 630 -0.07 -6.73 -1.38
C GLU A 630 -1.29 -6.76 -0.44
N SER A 631 -1.18 -6.09 0.71
CA SER A 631 -2.29 -5.97 1.66
C SER A 631 -3.50 -5.31 1.03
N LEU A 632 -3.33 -4.27 0.20
CA LEU A 632 -4.44 -3.61 -0.49
C LEU A 632 -5.11 -4.49 -1.50
N ASP A 633 -4.36 -5.22 -2.32
CA ASP A 633 -4.94 -6.17 -3.26
C ASP A 633 -5.78 -7.22 -2.52
N ILE A 634 -5.28 -7.72 -1.39
CA ILE A 634 -6.02 -8.62 -0.52
C ILE A 634 -7.29 -7.93 0.04
N ARG A 635 -7.24 -6.70 0.54
CA ARG A 635 -8.44 -6.01 1.06
C ARG A 635 -9.46 -5.74 -0.03
N MET A 636 -9.02 -5.39 -1.24
CA MET A 636 -9.91 -5.20 -2.37
C MET A 636 -10.62 -6.51 -2.74
N SER A 637 -9.96 -7.66 -2.64
CA SER A 637 -10.63 -8.95 -2.83
C SER A 637 -11.73 -9.22 -1.78
N TYR A 638 -11.54 -8.77 -0.53
CA TYR A 638 -12.58 -8.85 0.51
C TYR A 638 -13.74 -7.91 0.22
N LEU A 639 -13.45 -6.71 -0.26
CA LEU A 639 -14.45 -5.74 -0.66
C LEU A 639 -15.29 -6.25 -1.85
N GLU A 640 -14.66 -6.87 -2.84
CA GLU A 640 -15.36 -7.51 -3.96
C GLU A 640 -16.26 -8.66 -3.48
N ALA A 641 -15.79 -9.46 -2.53
CA ALA A 641 -16.60 -10.49 -1.90
C ALA A 641 -17.82 -9.90 -1.18
N ILE A 642 -17.71 -8.75 -0.51
CA ILE A 642 -18.86 -8.09 0.12
C ILE A 642 -19.89 -7.58 -0.92
N ASN A 643 -19.47 -7.22 -2.13
CA ASN A 643 -20.30 -6.48 -3.10
C ASN A 643 -20.99 -7.32 -4.18
N GLY A 644 -20.82 -8.65 -4.22
CA GLY A 644 -21.70 -9.50 -5.03
C GLY A 644 -21.05 -10.55 -5.94
N LYS A 645 -19.77 -10.85 -5.78
CA LYS A 645 -19.14 -12.06 -6.37
C LYS A 645 -18.96 -13.19 -5.34
N SER A 646 -19.86 -13.29 -4.37
CA SER A 646 -19.79 -14.22 -3.24
C SER A 646 -21.10 -14.96 -3.02
N ARG A 647 -21.00 -16.06 -2.29
CA ARG A 647 -22.13 -16.72 -1.63
C ARG A 647 -22.24 -16.12 -0.23
N SER A 648 -23.36 -15.45 0.04
CA SER A 648 -23.70 -14.95 1.37
C SER A 648 -24.40 -16.03 2.18
N LEU A 649 -23.83 -16.41 3.32
CA LEU A 649 -24.32 -17.48 4.19
C LEU A 649 -24.49 -16.94 5.61
N GLU A 650 -25.69 -17.09 6.16
CA GLU A 650 -25.99 -16.69 7.53
C GLU A 650 -26.19 -17.90 8.43
N LYS A 651 -25.70 -17.81 9.67
CA LYS A 651 -25.87 -18.84 10.69
C LYS A 651 -25.94 -18.22 12.06
N THR A 652 -26.87 -18.71 12.88
CA THR A 652 -26.89 -18.40 14.30
C THR A 652 -25.93 -19.34 15.03
N LEU A 653 -24.85 -18.79 15.57
CA LEU A 653 -23.88 -19.48 16.42
C LEU A 653 -24.29 -19.38 17.88
N SER A 654 -23.90 -20.35 18.71
CA SER A 654 -24.43 -20.44 20.07
C SER A 654 -23.89 -19.33 20.97
N HIS A 655 -22.64 -18.92 20.76
CA HIS A 655 -21.96 -17.89 21.54
C HIS A 655 -22.01 -16.49 20.90
N LEU A 656 -21.94 -16.41 19.57
CA LEU A 656 -21.90 -15.14 18.84
C LEU A 656 -23.26 -14.68 18.30
N GLY A 657 -24.30 -15.52 18.38
CA GLY A 657 -25.60 -15.21 17.79
C GLY A 657 -25.55 -15.20 16.27
N LEU A 658 -26.37 -14.35 15.63
CA LEU A 658 -26.45 -14.26 14.17
C LEU A 658 -25.12 -13.74 13.59
N CYS A 659 -24.52 -14.53 12.70
CA CYS A 659 -23.31 -14.22 11.96
C CYS A 659 -23.52 -14.45 10.46
N ARG A 660 -22.71 -13.78 9.65
CA ARG A 660 -22.70 -13.88 8.19
C ARG A 660 -21.28 -14.16 7.70
N ILE A 661 -21.15 -14.99 6.67
CA ILE A 661 -19.94 -15.11 5.87
C ILE A 661 -20.23 -14.80 4.41
N GLU A 662 -19.33 -14.07 3.77
CA GLU A 662 -19.28 -13.90 2.31
C GLU A 662 -18.16 -14.79 1.76
N LEU A 663 -18.52 -15.81 0.99
CA LEU A 663 -17.57 -16.77 0.42
C LEU A 663 -17.44 -16.54 -1.09
N ALA A 664 -16.28 -16.05 -1.54
CA ALA A 664 -15.94 -15.93 -2.95
C ALA A 664 -14.89 -17.00 -3.32
N ILE A 665 -15.06 -17.62 -4.49
CA ILE A 665 -14.19 -18.69 -5.00
C ILE A 665 -13.87 -18.34 -6.46
N SER A 666 -12.58 -18.18 -6.76
CA SER A 666 -12.07 -17.82 -8.08
C SER A 666 -10.57 -18.05 -8.09
N GLU A 667 -10.02 -18.47 -9.23
CA GLU A 667 -8.58 -18.59 -9.45
C GLU A 667 -7.87 -17.27 -9.12
N GLY A 668 -6.72 -17.34 -8.43
CA GLY A 668 -5.89 -16.19 -8.06
C GLY A 668 -6.27 -15.52 -6.73
N LEU A 669 -7.33 -15.97 -6.04
CA LEU A 669 -7.68 -15.45 -4.72
C LEU A 669 -6.71 -15.93 -3.61
N PRO A 670 -6.42 -15.10 -2.59
CA PRO A 670 -5.31 -15.33 -1.64
C PRO A 670 -5.53 -16.43 -0.58
N LYS A 671 -6.63 -17.21 -0.65
CA LYS A 671 -7.00 -18.26 0.33
C LYS A 671 -7.02 -17.77 1.77
N LYS A 672 -7.68 -16.64 2.02
CA LYS A 672 -7.73 -16.00 3.34
C LYS A 672 -9.13 -15.91 3.91
N VAL A 673 -9.21 -15.90 5.24
CA VAL A 673 -10.43 -15.69 6.01
C VAL A 673 -10.31 -14.36 6.76
N CYS A 674 -10.97 -13.34 6.25
CA CYS A 674 -11.06 -12.00 6.81
C CYS A 674 -12.08 -11.94 7.95
N PHE A 675 -11.71 -11.37 9.09
CA PHE A 675 -12.60 -11.08 10.20
C PHE A 675 -12.84 -9.57 10.29
N ILE A 676 -14.12 -9.18 10.26
CA ILE A 676 -14.56 -7.80 10.38
C ILE A 676 -15.47 -7.67 11.61
N ARG A 677 -15.17 -6.70 12.48
CA ARG A 677 -16.03 -6.29 13.59
C ARG A 677 -16.55 -4.88 13.34
N ASP A 678 -17.88 -4.71 13.31
CA ASP A 678 -18.54 -3.40 13.10
C ASP A 678 -17.99 -2.57 11.92
N GLY A 679 -17.53 -3.25 10.86
CA GLY A 679 -16.96 -2.63 9.66
C GLY A 679 -15.45 -2.30 9.74
N MET A 680 -14.80 -2.60 10.86
CA MET A 680 -13.34 -2.58 11.02
C MET A 680 -12.74 -3.97 10.75
N PHE A 681 -11.72 -4.03 9.91
CA PHE A 681 -10.87 -5.20 9.72
C PHE A 681 -10.06 -5.49 10.98
N ILE A 682 -10.17 -6.71 11.51
CA ILE A 682 -9.39 -7.17 12.66
C ILE A 682 -8.17 -7.94 12.19
N THR A 683 -8.39 -9.05 11.50
CA THR A 683 -7.32 -9.94 11.08
C THR A 683 -7.77 -10.88 9.97
N ASP A 684 -6.83 -11.34 9.18
CA ASP A 684 -6.96 -12.44 8.22
C ASP A 684 -6.03 -13.62 8.58
N GLU A 685 -5.43 -13.57 9.77
CA GLU A 685 -4.40 -14.48 10.25
C GLU A 685 -4.78 -15.18 11.57
N LEU A 686 -6.01 -15.68 11.67
CA LEU A 686 -6.40 -16.44 12.85
C LEU A 686 -5.67 -17.79 12.92
N SER A 687 -4.77 -17.92 13.89
CA SER A 687 -4.04 -19.18 14.18
C SER A 687 -4.91 -20.25 14.87
N ILE A 688 -6.16 -19.94 15.22
CA ILE A 688 -7.04 -20.87 15.96
C ILE A 688 -7.46 -22.03 15.06
N ASN A 689 -7.20 -23.25 15.53
CA ASN A 689 -7.54 -24.53 14.89
C ASN A 689 -7.02 -24.71 13.45
N LYS A 690 -5.85 -24.19 13.08
CA LYS A 690 -5.29 -24.38 11.72
C LYS A 690 -6.14 -23.76 10.60
N LEU A 691 -6.92 -22.70 10.88
CA LEU A 691 -7.50 -21.82 9.85
C LEU A 691 -6.44 -21.10 8.98
N LYS A 692 -5.16 -21.46 9.08
CA LYS A 692 -4.08 -21.00 8.20
C LYS A 692 -3.71 -22.01 7.10
N GLN A 693 -4.30 -23.22 7.11
CA GLN A 693 -3.96 -24.29 6.16
C GLN A 693 -5.16 -24.57 5.25
N PHE A 694 -5.09 -24.06 4.02
CA PHE A 694 -6.15 -24.17 3.02
C PHE A 694 -5.68 -24.74 1.67
N SER A 695 -4.53 -25.43 1.67
CA SER A 695 -3.95 -25.99 0.44
C SER A 695 -4.90 -26.93 -0.32
N GLU A 696 -5.81 -27.59 0.40
CA GLU A 696 -6.78 -28.56 -0.14
C GLU A 696 -7.99 -27.91 -0.85
N PHE A 697 -8.20 -26.60 -0.70
CA PHE A 697 -9.33 -25.89 -1.30
C PHE A 697 -8.90 -25.13 -2.56
N ASN A 698 -9.87 -24.89 -3.44
CA ASN A 698 -9.74 -23.92 -4.53
C ASN A 698 -9.45 -22.52 -3.97
N ASP A 699 -8.89 -21.64 -4.80
CA ASP A 699 -8.57 -20.27 -4.41
C ASP A 699 -9.85 -19.54 -3.95
N PHE A 700 -9.82 -18.98 -2.73
CA PHE A 700 -11.00 -18.38 -2.10
C PHE A 700 -10.68 -17.16 -1.24
N VAL A 701 -11.71 -16.38 -0.94
CA VAL A 701 -11.75 -15.49 0.23
C VAL A 701 -13.04 -15.68 1.00
N VAL A 702 -12.94 -15.62 2.33
CA VAL A 702 -14.09 -15.59 3.23
C VAL A 702 -14.06 -14.30 4.01
N VAL A 703 -15.18 -13.59 4.08
CA VAL A 703 -15.35 -12.42 4.96
C VAL A 703 -16.37 -12.76 6.03
N PHE A 704 -15.92 -12.87 7.29
CA PHE A 704 -16.76 -13.13 8.45
C PHE A 704 -17.21 -11.85 9.15
N GLN A 705 -18.49 -11.77 9.48
CA GLN A 705 -19.11 -10.68 10.24
C GLN A 705 -20.06 -11.24 11.31
N CYS A 706 -19.95 -10.72 12.53
CA CYS A 706 -20.97 -10.93 13.55
C CYS A 706 -22.04 -9.83 13.42
N LEU A 707 -23.31 -10.21 13.31
CA LEU A 707 -24.43 -9.26 13.20
C LEU A 707 -25.13 -9.03 14.56
N ASN A 708 -24.80 -9.85 15.56
CA ASN A 708 -25.34 -9.73 16.90
C ASN A 708 -24.53 -8.75 17.76
N LYS A 709 -25.21 -7.83 18.47
CA LYS A 709 -24.54 -6.86 19.34
C LYS A 709 -23.74 -7.52 20.48
N LYS A 710 -24.31 -8.50 21.18
CA LYS A 710 -23.61 -9.22 22.27
C LYS A 710 -22.43 -10.03 21.76
N GLY A 711 -22.57 -10.65 20.58
CA GLY A 711 -21.47 -11.34 19.92
C GLY A 711 -20.31 -10.41 19.55
N ASN A 712 -20.60 -9.22 19.00
CA ASN A 712 -19.57 -8.20 18.72
C ASN A 712 -18.87 -7.71 20.00
N LEU A 713 -19.58 -7.56 21.11
CA LEU A 713 -18.98 -7.22 22.40
C LEU A 713 -17.99 -8.29 22.87
N LEU A 714 -18.37 -9.57 22.77
CA LEU A 714 -17.47 -10.68 23.12
C LEU A 714 -16.21 -10.70 22.24
N LEU A 715 -16.35 -10.47 20.93
CA LEU A 715 -15.21 -10.36 20.02
C LEU A 715 -14.30 -9.18 20.40
N ARG A 716 -14.89 -8.01 20.66
CA ARG A 716 -14.17 -6.79 21.10
C ARG A 716 -13.37 -7.02 22.37
N ASP A 717 -13.94 -7.73 23.35
CA ASP A 717 -13.27 -8.02 24.62
C ASP A 717 -12.07 -8.97 24.48
N MET A 718 -11.95 -9.67 23.35
CA MET A 718 -10.77 -10.47 22.98
C MET A 718 -9.74 -9.66 22.19
N GLU A 719 -10.03 -8.45 21.72
CA GLU A 719 -9.08 -7.68 20.91
C GLU A 719 -7.96 -7.07 21.78
N PRO A 720 -6.68 -7.19 21.37
CA PRO A 720 -5.62 -6.39 21.96
C PRO A 720 -5.78 -4.92 21.57
N PRO A 721 -5.03 -3.99 22.19
CA PRO A 721 -5.14 -2.55 21.93
C PRO A 721 -4.78 -2.16 20.49
N ALA A 722 -3.97 -2.97 19.80
CA ALA A 722 -3.68 -2.78 18.39
C ALA A 722 -4.86 -3.19 17.47
N HIS A 723 -5.88 -3.83 18.03
CA HIS A 723 -7.09 -4.33 17.36
C HIS A 723 -6.81 -5.29 16.20
N ASN A 724 -5.68 -5.99 16.18
CA ASN A 724 -5.17 -6.72 15.01
C ASN A 724 -5.32 -8.25 15.08
N THR A 725 -5.98 -8.77 16.13
CA THR A 725 -6.21 -10.20 16.35
C THR A 725 -7.25 -10.42 17.45
N PHE A 726 -7.57 -11.68 17.76
CA PHE A 726 -8.35 -12.06 18.94
C PHE A 726 -7.48 -12.89 19.90
N GLU A 727 -7.31 -12.38 21.12
CA GLU A 727 -6.57 -12.96 22.23
C GLU A 727 -7.55 -13.40 23.34
N VAL A 728 -7.88 -14.69 23.36
CA VAL A 728 -8.80 -15.28 24.34
C VAL A 728 -8.32 -15.10 25.79
N SER A 729 -7.01 -14.98 26.00
CA SER A 729 -6.39 -14.73 27.31
C SER A 729 -6.79 -13.39 27.94
N ARG A 730 -7.34 -12.45 27.17
CA ARG A 730 -7.80 -11.14 27.67
C ARG A 730 -9.14 -11.21 28.42
N LEU A 731 -9.93 -12.26 28.21
CA LEU A 731 -11.20 -12.45 28.91
C LEU A 731 -10.95 -12.88 30.36
N SER A 732 -11.34 -12.04 31.31
CA SER A 732 -11.35 -12.38 32.74
C SER A 732 -12.51 -13.33 33.04
N GLY A 733 -12.22 -14.62 33.25
CA GLY A 733 -13.21 -15.64 33.63
C GLY A 733 -13.98 -16.29 32.47
N ASN A 734 -14.08 -15.64 31.30
CA ASN A 734 -14.81 -16.14 30.12
C ASN A 734 -13.92 -16.72 29.01
N SER A 735 -12.65 -17.03 29.28
CA SER A 735 -11.71 -17.51 28.26
C SER A 735 -12.17 -18.81 27.58
N LEU A 736 -12.86 -19.69 28.30
CA LEU A 736 -13.41 -20.92 27.70
C LEU A 736 -14.54 -20.61 26.71
N GLU A 737 -15.36 -19.62 26.99
CA GLU A 737 -16.47 -19.16 26.14
C GLU A 737 -15.92 -18.53 24.85
N GLY A 738 -14.96 -17.61 24.96
CA GLY A 738 -14.29 -17.02 23.79
C GLY A 738 -13.61 -18.06 22.91
N LYS A 739 -12.95 -19.07 23.51
CA LYS A 739 -12.37 -20.19 22.76
C LYS A 739 -13.44 -20.99 22.01
N LYS A 740 -14.57 -21.31 22.66
CA LYS A 740 -15.69 -22.02 22.03
C LYS A 740 -16.30 -21.21 20.89
N ALA A 741 -16.50 -19.91 21.07
CA ALA A 741 -17.02 -19.01 20.05
C ALA A 741 -16.14 -19.01 18.79
N LEU A 742 -14.82 -18.81 18.93
CA LEU A 742 -13.89 -18.82 17.79
C LEU A 742 -13.77 -20.20 17.15
N ASN A 743 -13.88 -21.28 17.95
CA ASN A 743 -13.92 -22.65 17.43
C ASN A 743 -15.19 -22.91 16.59
N GLU A 744 -16.36 -22.43 17.02
CA GLU A 744 -17.61 -22.57 16.27
C GLU A 744 -17.53 -21.86 14.91
N VAL A 745 -17.00 -20.64 14.89
CA VAL A 745 -16.76 -19.90 13.64
C VAL A 745 -15.82 -20.69 12.73
N ALA A 746 -14.70 -21.17 13.27
CA ALA A 746 -13.73 -21.93 12.50
C ALA A 746 -14.30 -23.21 11.91
N THR A 747 -15.10 -23.94 12.68
CA THR A 747 -15.78 -25.16 12.22
C THR A 747 -16.79 -24.82 11.12
N TRP A 748 -17.62 -23.81 11.33
CA TRP A 748 -18.59 -23.38 10.33
C TRP A 748 -17.92 -22.99 9.00
N ILE A 749 -16.89 -22.17 9.03
CA ILE A 749 -16.17 -21.75 7.81
C ILE A 749 -15.56 -22.95 7.09
N ARG A 750 -14.94 -23.90 7.81
CA ARG A 750 -14.41 -25.12 7.20
C ARG A 750 -15.50 -25.98 6.57
N ASP A 751 -16.66 -26.10 7.21
CA ASP A 751 -17.77 -26.88 6.68
C ASP A 751 -18.33 -26.26 5.38
N GLU A 752 -18.43 -24.93 5.31
CA GLU A 752 -18.87 -24.25 4.08
C GLU A 752 -17.80 -24.31 2.97
N LEU A 753 -16.51 -24.17 3.31
CA LEU A 753 -15.43 -24.38 2.35
C LEU A 753 -15.43 -25.81 1.78
N LYS A 754 -15.68 -26.83 2.61
CA LYS A 754 -15.82 -28.22 2.13
C LYS A 754 -17.01 -28.43 1.20
N LYS A 755 -18.09 -27.68 1.37
CA LYS A 755 -19.28 -27.80 0.52
C LYS A 755 -19.10 -27.12 -0.84
N TYR A 756 -18.41 -25.98 -0.87
CA TYR A 756 -18.40 -25.10 -2.05
C TYR A 756 -17.04 -24.91 -2.70
N ALA A 757 -15.94 -25.00 -1.95
CA ALA A 757 -14.56 -24.75 -2.42
C ALA A 757 -13.72 -26.04 -2.56
N TYR A 758 -14.33 -27.20 -2.35
CA TYR A 758 -13.74 -28.51 -2.51
C TYR A 758 -14.31 -29.17 -3.78
N ASP A 759 -13.47 -29.66 -4.68
CA ASP A 759 -13.93 -30.36 -5.87
C ASP A 759 -14.69 -31.63 -5.46
N GLN A 760 -15.88 -31.86 -6.04
CA GLN A 760 -16.51 -33.17 -5.95
C GLN A 760 -15.71 -34.14 -6.81
N VAL A 761 -14.72 -34.79 -6.23
CA VAL A 761 -14.16 -36.02 -6.81
C VAL A 761 -15.26 -37.07 -6.72
N GLU A 762 -15.99 -37.28 -7.83
CA GLU A 762 -16.80 -38.49 -7.98
C GLU A 762 -15.86 -39.71 -7.86
N LYS A 763 -16.19 -40.56 -6.89
CA LYS A 763 -15.61 -41.88 -6.60
C LYS A 763 -14.13 -41.89 -6.19
N THR A 764 -13.93 -41.99 -4.88
CA THR A 764 -12.87 -42.82 -4.30
C THR A 764 -12.97 -44.24 -4.86
N ALA A 765 -12.18 -44.55 -5.89
CA ALA A 765 -11.72 -45.91 -6.13
C ALA A 765 -10.48 -46.12 -5.26
N PHE A 766 -10.56 -47.03 -4.29
CA PHE A 766 -9.37 -47.59 -3.68
C PHE A 766 -8.64 -48.37 -4.78
N VAL A 767 -7.49 -47.88 -5.24
CA VAL A 767 -6.67 -48.62 -6.20
C VAL A 767 -5.43 -49.13 -5.45
N ASN A 768 -5.64 -50.20 -4.68
CA ASN A 768 -4.60 -51.17 -4.32
C ASN A 768 -4.40 -52.21 -5.46
N GLU A 769 -4.80 -51.88 -6.70
CA GLU A 769 -4.86 -52.81 -7.84
C GLU A 769 -4.03 -52.36 -9.06
N LEU A 770 -3.15 -51.36 -8.91
CA LEU A 770 -2.14 -51.03 -9.93
C LEU A 770 -0.70 -51.37 -9.50
N GLU A 771 -0.54 -52.06 -8.38
CA GLU A 771 0.72 -52.68 -7.96
C GLU A 771 1.14 -53.82 -8.91
N GLU A 772 0.23 -54.31 -9.76
CA GLU A 772 0.48 -55.30 -10.80
C GLU A 772 0.76 -54.72 -12.21
N PHE A 773 0.64 -53.41 -12.42
CA PHE A 773 0.94 -52.77 -13.72
C PHE A 773 2.36 -52.17 -13.82
N PHE A 774 3.12 -52.11 -12.73
CA PHE A 774 4.47 -51.53 -12.68
C PHE A 774 5.60 -52.55 -12.45
N ASN A 775 5.35 -53.83 -12.72
CA ASN A 775 6.43 -54.81 -12.90
C ASN A 775 6.38 -55.38 -14.32
N TYR A 776 7.17 -54.82 -15.23
CA TYR A 776 7.79 -55.61 -16.29
C TYR A 776 9.18 -55.06 -16.63
N ASP A 777 10.11 -56.01 -16.65
CA ASP A 777 11.52 -55.89 -16.94
C ASP A 777 11.86 -55.04 -18.18
N MET A 778 12.97 -54.32 -18.05
CA MET A 778 13.76 -53.85 -19.18
C MET A 778 14.27 -55.08 -19.97
N SER A 779 13.66 -55.36 -21.11
CA SER A 779 14.30 -56.14 -22.17
C SER A 779 14.65 -55.22 -23.33
N GLU A 780 15.88 -55.40 -23.82
CA GLU A 780 16.60 -54.62 -24.81
C GLU A 780 15.84 -54.39 -26.14
N GLY A 781 16.01 -53.17 -26.66
CA GLY A 781 15.99 -52.88 -28.09
C GLY A 781 14.64 -52.62 -28.73
N ASP A 782 14.22 -51.35 -28.79
CA ASP A 782 13.63 -50.86 -30.03
C ASP A 782 13.84 -49.34 -30.20
N SER A 783 14.24 -48.98 -31.42
CA SER A 783 14.51 -47.64 -31.89
C SER A 783 13.22 -47.02 -32.44
N GLY A 784 12.63 -46.05 -31.73
CA GLY A 784 11.35 -45.44 -32.12
C GLY A 784 11.41 -43.92 -32.18
N LYS A 785 11.86 -43.38 -33.32
CA LYS A 785 11.47 -42.03 -33.76
C LYS A 785 9.96 -42.08 -34.02
N ASP A 786 9.11 -41.69 -33.07
CA ASP A 786 7.70 -41.27 -33.28
C ASP A 786 6.97 -40.89 -31.96
N ALA A 787 7.63 -40.18 -31.04
CA ALA A 787 7.00 -39.69 -29.80
C ALA A 787 6.72 -38.17 -29.81
N ILE A 788 6.36 -37.60 -30.98
CA ILE A 788 6.05 -36.15 -31.09
C ILE A 788 4.54 -35.88 -31.24
N ASN A 789 3.67 -36.89 -31.35
CA ASN A 789 2.22 -36.65 -31.43
C ASN A 789 1.36 -37.74 -30.78
N GLU A 790 1.38 -37.83 -29.45
CA GLU A 790 0.25 -38.39 -28.71
C GLU A 790 -0.51 -37.27 -27.99
N ILE A 791 -1.64 -36.91 -28.59
CA ILE A 791 -2.70 -36.15 -27.95
C ILE A 791 -3.22 -37.00 -26.80
N ASN A 792 -3.07 -36.52 -25.56
CA ASN A 792 -3.61 -37.14 -24.36
C ASN A 792 -5.15 -37.28 -24.51
N PRO A 793 -5.69 -38.50 -24.70
CA PRO A 793 -7.11 -38.72 -24.88
C PRO A 793 -7.73 -39.15 -23.54
N PHE A 794 -8.53 -38.26 -22.96
CA PHE A 794 -9.40 -38.42 -21.78
C PHE A 794 -8.75 -38.40 -20.38
N SER A 795 -8.95 -37.28 -19.67
CA SER A 795 -9.90 -37.12 -18.55
C SER A 795 -9.34 -36.33 -17.36
N ASP A 796 -10.25 -35.57 -16.74
CA ASP A 796 -10.08 -34.68 -15.60
C ASP A 796 -9.51 -35.36 -14.35
N VAL A 797 -8.18 -35.51 -14.26
CA VAL A 797 -7.51 -35.90 -13.03
C VAL A 797 -6.33 -34.97 -12.77
N THR A 798 -6.53 -34.02 -11.84
CA THR A 798 -5.42 -33.27 -11.24
C THR A 798 -5.00 -33.98 -9.95
N ILE A 799 -3.86 -34.66 -9.97
CA ILE A 799 -3.28 -35.27 -8.76
C ILE A 799 -2.54 -34.17 -7.98
N LYS A 800 -3.05 -33.78 -6.81
CA LYS A 800 -2.37 -32.90 -5.84
C LYS A 800 -1.76 -33.75 -4.72
N LEU A 801 -0.44 -33.68 -4.54
CA LEU A 801 0.26 -34.34 -3.42
C LEU A 801 0.07 -33.55 -2.11
N LYS A 802 -0.23 -34.27 -1.02
CA LYS A 802 -0.27 -33.74 0.36
C LYS A 802 1.12 -33.81 1.02
N PRO A 803 1.50 -32.82 1.83
CA PRO A 803 2.53 -33.01 2.85
C PRO A 803 1.97 -33.84 4.01
N THR A 804 2.70 -34.87 4.43
CA THR A 804 2.46 -35.54 5.72
C THR A 804 2.86 -34.58 6.85
N PRO A 805 2.00 -34.29 7.84
CA PRO A 805 2.38 -33.39 8.92
C PRO A 805 3.53 -34.00 9.74
N LYS A 806 4.63 -33.25 9.88
CA LYS A 806 5.69 -33.57 10.85
C LYS A 806 5.05 -33.70 12.24
N LYS A 807 5.11 -34.91 12.82
CA LYS A 807 4.95 -35.06 14.27
C LYS A 807 6.09 -34.28 14.90
N GLN A 808 5.77 -33.19 15.61
CA GLN A 808 6.74 -32.59 16.52
C GLN A 808 7.09 -33.65 17.57
N THR A 809 8.29 -34.19 17.50
CA THR A 809 8.89 -34.87 18.65
C THR A 809 9.10 -33.81 19.72
N LYS A 810 8.26 -33.86 20.77
CA LYS A 810 8.51 -33.11 22.01
C LYS A 810 9.91 -33.51 22.49
N ARG A 811 10.89 -32.61 22.40
CA ARG A 811 12.17 -32.80 23.10
C ARG A 811 11.86 -32.74 24.59
N ARG A 812 11.84 -33.91 25.24
CA ARG A 812 11.78 -34.04 26.69
C ARG A 812 13.10 -33.51 27.25
N LYS A 813 13.05 -32.49 28.10
CA LYS A 813 14.21 -32.09 28.91
C LYS A 813 14.34 -33.11 30.04
N VAL A 814 15.39 -33.90 29.97
CA VAL A 814 15.81 -34.82 31.02
C VAL A 814 16.99 -34.15 31.73
N THR A 815 16.93 -34.07 33.05
CA THR A 815 18.07 -33.69 33.89
C THR A 815 18.42 -34.84 34.81
N LYS A 816 19.73 -35.03 35.05
CA LYS A 816 20.23 -36.05 35.97
C LYS A 816 20.22 -35.53 37.39
N ASP A 817 19.76 -36.36 38.32
CA ASP A 817 19.87 -36.07 39.75
C ASP A 817 21.31 -36.28 40.27
N GLU A 818 21.51 -36.05 41.57
CA GLU A 818 22.81 -36.12 42.23
C GLU A 818 23.42 -37.55 42.23
N ASN A 819 22.64 -38.57 41.86
CA ASN A 819 23.08 -39.96 41.69
C ASN A 819 23.18 -40.38 40.21
N GLY A 820 22.92 -39.47 39.27
CA GLY A 820 23.09 -39.69 37.83
C GLY A 820 21.91 -40.34 37.11
N GLU A 821 20.74 -40.43 37.75
CA GLU A 821 19.51 -40.95 37.14
C GLU A 821 18.68 -39.84 36.48
N ASP A 822 18.04 -40.19 35.36
CA ASP A 822 17.27 -39.28 34.51
C ASP A 822 15.89 -38.97 35.14
N VAL A 823 15.65 -37.72 35.53
CA VAL A 823 14.36 -37.26 36.09
C VAL A 823 13.66 -36.27 35.13
N GLU A 824 12.38 -36.54 34.84
CA GLU A 824 11.51 -35.67 34.02
C GLU A 824 10.98 -34.48 34.83
N ILE A 825 11.21 -33.25 34.36
CA ILE A 825 10.60 -32.03 34.93
C ILE A 825 9.30 -31.73 34.17
N VAL A 826 8.17 -31.71 34.89
CA VAL A 826 6.87 -31.28 34.34
C VAL A 826 6.81 -29.76 34.38
N ASP A 827 6.69 -29.12 33.21
CA ASP A 827 6.48 -27.68 33.06
C ASP A 827 5.05 -27.30 33.52
N PRO A 828 4.86 -26.45 34.56
CA PRO A 828 3.54 -26.03 35.01
C PRO A 828 2.89 -24.95 34.14
N PHE A 829 3.58 -24.38 33.13
CA PHE A 829 3.08 -23.26 32.34
C PHE A 829 3.08 -23.60 30.85
N GLY A 830 1.92 -24.05 30.35
CA GLY A 830 1.72 -24.48 28.98
C GLY A 830 1.94 -23.40 27.89
N ASP A 831 2.35 -23.90 26.73
CA ASP A 831 2.55 -23.27 25.43
C ASP A 831 1.69 -22.01 25.14
N GLY A 832 2.34 -20.90 24.75
CA GLY A 832 1.66 -19.87 23.95
C GLY A 832 1.98 -18.39 24.16
N ALA A 833 3.16 -18.00 24.68
CA ALA A 833 3.57 -16.59 24.68
C ALA A 833 4.77 -16.36 23.73
N MET A 834 4.56 -15.55 22.71
CA MET A 834 5.63 -14.93 21.92
C MET A 834 6.49 -14.08 22.86
N ILE A 835 7.76 -14.41 23.00
CA ILE A 835 8.74 -13.53 23.63
C ILE A 835 9.05 -12.42 22.60
N PRO A 836 8.84 -11.13 22.90
CA PRO A 836 9.24 -10.06 22.01
C PRO A 836 10.77 -9.95 21.95
N ASP A 837 11.32 -9.94 20.74
CA ASP A 837 12.73 -9.66 20.46
C ASP A 837 13.07 -8.19 20.80
N ASN A 838 13.34 -7.89 22.07
CA ASN A 838 14.30 -6.88 22.53
C ASN A 838 14.25 -6.73 24.06
N MET A 839 15.11 -7.46 24.77
CA MET A 839 15.60 -7.01 26.08
C MET A 839 17.10 -7.22 26.14
N GLY A 840 17.84 -6.16 25.80
CA GLY A 840 19.25 -6.03 26.13
C GLY A 840 19.40 -5.50 27.56
N THR A 841 20.14 -6.27 28.36
CA THR A 841 20.95 -5.89 29.52
C THR A 841 20.24 -5.45 30.80
N GLY A 842 19.98 -6.43 31.67
CA GLY A 842 19.96 -6.27 33.12
C GLY A 842 21.28 -6.73 33.71
N SER A 843 21.90 -5.86 34.50
CA SER A 843 23.18 -6.01 35.17
C SER A 843 23.14 -7.06 36.29
N GLY A 844 24.08 -7.99 36.29
CA GLY A 844 24.34 -8.90 37.41
C GLY A 844 25.82 -9.27 37.42
N GLY A 845 26.56 -8.73 38.40
CA GLY A 845 27.97 -9.02 38.61
C GLY A 845 28.17 -10.42 39.19
N GLY A 846 29.20 -11.10 38.70
CA GLY A 846 29.68 -12.38 39.21
C GLY A 846 30.99 -12.74 38.51
N ASP A 847 32.11 -12.52 39.18
CA ASP A 847 33.44 -12.91 38.74
C ASP A 847 33.54 -14.43 38.55
N MET A 848 33.95 -14.88 37.35
CA MET A 848 34.79 -16.06 37.20
C MET A 848 35.57 -16.02 35.87
N SER A 849 36.88 -16.03 36.03
CA SER A 849 37.92 -16.17 35.03
C SER A 849 37.88 -17.54 34.33
N GLY A 850 37.94 -17.58 33.00
CA GLY A 850 38.14 -18.83 32.27
C GLY A 850 38.05 -18.74 30.75
N LEU A 851 39.22 -18.53 30.12
CA LEU A 851 39.66 -19.01 28.80
C LEU A 851 38.92 -18.58 27.52
N SER A 852 39.73 -17.99 26.64
CA SER A 852 39.49 -17.59 25.26
C SER A 852 38.90 -18.70 24.38
N GLY A 853 37.76 -18.41 23.76
CA GLY A 853 37.25 -19.11 22.58
C GLY A 853 37.00 -18.09 21.48
N THR A 854 37.65 -18.28 20.34
CA THR A 854 37.55 -17.48 19.11
C THR A 854 36.10 -17.37 18.63
N SER A 855 35.66 -16.13 18.41
CA SER A 855 34.36 -15.78 17.87
C SER A 855 34.20 -16.34 16.45
N ILE A 856 33.34 -17.34 16.27
CA ILE A 856 32.78 -17.66 14.96
C ILE A 856 31.73 -16.59 14.67
N GLU A 857 31.96 -15.78 13.64
CA GLU A 857 30.98 -14.85 13.09
C GLU A 857 29.69 -15.60 12.74
N LYS A 858 28.59 -15.28 13.43
CA LYS A 858 27.24 -15.70 13.00
C LYS A 858 26.91 -14.93 11.72
N SER A 859 27.01 -15.59 10.57
CA SER A 859 26.47 -15.07 9.32
C SER A 859 24.96 -14.82 9.47
N ARG A 860 24.51 -13.64 9.04
CA ARG A 860 23.08 -13.31 8.95
C ARG A 860 22.43 -14.26 7.96
N ILE A 861 21.51 -15.10 8.43
CA ILE A 861 20.64 -15.90 7.56
C ILE A 861 19.66 -14.93 6.90
N SER A 862 19.72 -14.78 5.57
CA SER A 862 18.73 -13.99 4.81
C SER A 862 17.40 -14.74 4.77
N LYS A 863 16.31 -14.09 5.18
CA LYS A 863 14.97 -14.66 5.08
C LYS A 863 14.58 -14.86 3.60
N PRO A 864 13.86 -15.94 3.25
CA PRO A 864 13.37 -16.13 1.90
C PRO A 864 12.35 -15.04 1.52
N THR A 865 12.34 -14.64 0.25
CA THR A 865 11.41 -13.68 -0.35
C THR A 865 10.38 -14.39 -1.22
N ASN A 866 9.19 -13.81 -1.33
CA ASN A 866 8.12 -14.37 -2.14
C ASN A 866 8.34 -14.05 -3.63
N VAL A 867 8.09 -15.04 -4.47
CA VAL A 867 8.04 -14.92 -5.93
C VAL A 867 6.64 -15.28 -6.41
N ASN A 868 6.15 -14.58 -7.43
CA ASN A 868 4.80 -14.73 -7.92
C ASN A 868 4.73 -15.71 -9.09
N ASN A 869 3.59 -16.35 -9.27
CA ASN A 869 3.30 -17.22 -10.42
C ASN A 869 4.36 -18.31 -10.68
N PHE A 870 4.97 -18.85 -9.61
CA PHE A 870 6.05 -19.83 -9.72
C PHE A 870 5.57 -21.14 -10.37
N ARG A 871 6.31 -21.65 -11.36
CA ARG A 871 6.10 -22.95 -12.02
C ARG A 871 7.43 -23.57 -12.42
N PHE A 872 7.50 -24.89 -12.57
CA PHE A 872 8.65 -25.54 -13.21
C PHE A 872 8.23 -26.70 -14.12
N LEU A 873 9.11 -27.06 -15.06
CA LEU A 873 8.99 -28.19 -15.98
C LEU A 873 10.27 -29.02 -15.91
N LYS A 874 10.18 -30.35 -15.81
CA LYS A 874 11.35 -31.21 -15.99
C LYS A 874 11.67 -31.29 -17.48
N LEU A 875 12.94 -31.08 -17.85
CA LEU A 875 13.41 -31.18 -19.23
C LEU A 875 14.06 -32.56 -19.46
N THR A 876 15.03 -32.93 -18.63
CA THR A 876 15.70 -34.25 -18.63
C THR A 876 15.99 -34.69 -17.19
N ASP A 877 16.58 -35.87 -17.02
CA ASP A 877 17.25 -36.19 -15.76
C ASP A 877 18.35 -35.16 -15.52
N GLY A 878 18.35 -34.56 -14.32
CA GLY A 878 19.27 -33.49 -13.93
C GLY A 878 18.95 -32.11 -14.52
N SER A 879 17.85 -31.88 -15.24
CA SER A 879 17.54 -30.53 -15.76
C SER A 879 16.07 -30.12 -15.65
N ILE A 880 15.85 -28.87 -15.23
CA ILE A 880 14.52 -28.28 -15.07
C ILE A 880 14.45 -26.89 -15.72
N ARG A 881 13.26 -26.47 -16.13
CA ARG A 881 12.95 -25.09 -16.49
C ARG A 881 12.02 -24.49 -15.45
N MET A 882 12.41 -23.38 -14.86
CA MET A 882 11.67 -22.67 -13.83
C MET A 882 11.14 -21.34 -14.36
N PHE A 883 9.95 -20.97 -13.92
CA PHE A 883 9.28 -19.73 -14.31
C PHE A 883 8.74 -19.01 -13.08
N PHE A 884 8.98 -17.70 -12.98
CA PHE A 884 8.42 -16.89 -11.90
C PHE A 884 8.48 -15.40 -12.21
N ASP A 885 7.67 -14.63 -11.49
CA ASP A 885 7.62 -13.17 -11.57
C ASP A 885 8.13 -12.58 -10.25
N HIS A 886 8.68 -11.37 -10.32
CA HIS A 886 9.04 -10.61 -9.14
C HIS A 886 8.50 -9.19 -9.23
N SER A 887 8.08 -8.64 -8.08
CA SER A 887 7.42 -7.33 -8.02
C SER A 887 8.38 -6.17 -8.27
N ARG A 888 9.70 -6.37 -8.07
CA ARG A 888 10.74 -5.35 -8.22
C ARG A 888 11.93 -5.88 -9.01
N SER A 889 12.69 -4.96 -9.60
CA SER A 889 13.98 -5.32 -10.17
C SER A 889 15.02 -5.45 -9.05
N LYS A 890 15.56 -6.66 -8.83
CA LYS A 890 16.46 -6.97 -7.71
C LYS A 890 17.37 -8.15 -8.06
N LYS A 891 18.43 -8.34 -7.27
CA LYS A 891 19.26 -9.55 -7.33
C LYS A 891 18.73 -10.60 -6.36
N LEU A 892 18.53 -11.82 -6.85
CA LEU A 892 18.04 -12.96 -6.08
C LEU A 892 19.08 -14.07 -6.02
N LYS A 893 19.19 -14.69 -4.86
CA LYS A 893 19.84 -15.99 -4.64
C LYS A 893 18.76 -17.06 -4.66
N ILE A 894 18.91 -18.09 -5.48
CA ILE A 894 17.98 -19.20 -5.61
C ILE A 894 18.66 -20.48 -5.16
N GLU A 895 18.01 -21.17 -4.23
CA GLU A 895 18.40 -22.48 -3.71
C GLU A 895 17.33 -23.51 -4.08
N VAL A 896 17.74 -24.72 -4.47
CA VAL A 896 16.83 -25.81 -4.85
C VAL A 896 17.05 -26.98 -3.90
N PHE A 897 15.95 -27.58 -3.44
CA PHE A 897 15.95 -28.72 -2.54
C PHE A 897 15.04 -29.83 -3.08
N LEU A 898 15.46 -31.08 -2.91
CA LEU A 898 14.61 -32.24 -3.05
C LEU A 898 13.81 -32.43 -1.77
N SER A 899 12.48 -32.36 -1.87
CA SER A 899 11.59 -32.50 -0.71
C SER A 899 11.57 -33.95 -0.23
N GLY A 900 12.14 -34.19 0.96
CA GLY A 900 12.12 -35.48 1.64
C GLY A 900 10.99 -35.59 2.68
N VAL A 901 10.71 -36.83 3.11
CA VAL A 901 9.68 -37.09 4.14
C VAL A 901 10.08 -36.51 5.50
N ASP A 902 11.38 -36.53 5.82
CA ASP A 902 11.92 -36.07 7.12
C ASP A 902 12.71 -34.75 6.99
N GLU A 903 13.59 -34.62 6.00
CA GLU A 903 14.40 -33.42 5.74
C GLU A 903 14.49 -33.12 4.24
N ASP A 904 14.51 -31.83 3.90
CA ASP A 904 14.75 -31.36 2.53
C ASP A 904 16.25 -31.49 2.23
N MET A 905 16.61 -32.21 1.17
CA MET A 905 18.01 -32.35 0.74
C MET A 905 18.34 -31.27 -0.29
N LYS A 906 19.35 -30.43 -0.01
CA LYS A 906 19.78 -29.40 -0.97
C LYS A 906 20.34 -30.04 -2.24
N LEU A 907 19.81 -29.64 -3.39
CA LEU A 907 20.34 -30.01 -4.71
C LEU A 907 21.25 -28.88 -5.18
N LEU A 908 22.48 -29.23 -5.58
CA LEU A 908 23.41 -28.25 -6.11
C LEU A 908 23.00 -27.87 -7.53
N ILE A 909 22.87 -26.58 -7.78
CA ILE A 909 22.74 -26.06 -9.13
C ILE A 909 24.14 -26.14 -9.76
N LEU A 910 24.26 -26.88 -10.87
CA LEU A 910 25.50 -27.09 -11.60
C LEU A 910 25.67 -26.05 -12.70
N ASP A 911 24.58 -25.68 -13.38
CA ASP A 911 24.60 -24.73 -14.49
C ASP A 911 23.23 -24.04 -14.65
N SER A 912 23.22 -22.89 -15.31
CA SER A 912 22.02 -22.12 -15.62
C SER A 912 22.16 -21.36 -16.95
N ASN A 913 21.07 -21.25 -17.71
CA ASN A 913 21.07 -20.43 -18.93
C ASN A 913 20.99 -18.90 -18.66
N LEU A 914 20.68 -18.51 -17.42
CA LEU A 914 20.48 -17.12 -16.98
C LEU A 914 21.04 -16.96 -15.56
N GLY A 915 21.80 -15.88 -15.33
CA GLY A 915 22.47 -15.61 -14.06
C GLY A 915 23.80 -16.37 -13.87
N GLU A 916 24.34 -16.31 -12.66
CA GLU A 916 25.62 -16.93 -12.30
C GLU A 916 25.44 -17.96 -11.18
N VAL A 917 26.03 -19.14 -11.34
CA VAL A 917 26.01 -20.20 -10.33
C VAL A 917 27.27 -20.10 -9.45
N HIS A 918 27.09 -19.95 -8.13
CA HIS A 918 28.19 -19.91 -7.16
C HIS A 918 27.86 -20.80 -5.95
N ASN A 919 28.78 -21.70 -5.59
CA ASN A 919 28.63 -22.65 -4.47
C ASN A 919 27.35 -23.50 -4.50
N GLY A 920 26.88 -23.86 -5.70
CA GLY A 920 25.66 -24.65 -5.90
C GLY A 920 24.35 -23.85 -5.80
N ASP A 921 24.43 -22.53 -5.71
CA ASP A 921 23.30 -21.60 -5.66
C ASP A 921 23.30 -20.71 -6.90
N LEU A 922 22.11 -20.32 -7.37
CA LEU A 922 21.96 -19.46 -8.54
C LEU A 922 21.77 -18.00 -8.11
N TYR A 923 22.51 -17.09 -8.73
CA TYR A 923 22.43 -15.65 -8.51
C TYR A 923 21.93 -14.98 -9.78
N ILE A 924 20.77 -14.35 -9.75
CA ILE A 924 20.18 -13.71 -10.93
C ILE A 924 19.74 -12.28 -10.64
N ASP A 925 19.78 -11.44 -11.66
CA ASP A 925 19.11 -10.15 -11.65
C ASP A 925 17.72 -10.32 -12.29
N VAL A 926 16.67 -10.05 -11.53
CA VAL A 926 15.28 -10.02 -12.03
C VAL A 926 14.84 -8.60 -12.31
N THR A 927 13.96 -8.43 -13.28
CA THR A 927 13.30 -7.15 -13.60
C THR A 927 11.83 -7.18 -13.17
N SER A 928 11.33 -6.09 -12.60
CA SER A 928 9.92 -5.95 -12.25
C SER A 928 9.02 -6.17 -13.47
N LYS A 929 7.95 -6.97 -13.30
CA LYS A 929 6.93 -7.27 -14.32
C LYS A 929 7.43 -8.04 -15.55
N GLU A 930 8.65 -8.58 -15.52
CA GLU A 930 9.14 -9.51 -16.54
C GLU A 930 9.05 -10.96 -16.03
N ARG A 931 8.58 -11.86 -16.90
CA ARG A 931 8.51 -13.29 -16.62
C ARG A 931 9.91 -13.88 -16.72
N ASN A 932 10.48 -14.33 -15.61
CA ASN A 932 11.76 -15.02 -15.61
C ASN A 932 11.55 -16.46 -16.06
N SER A 933 12.36 -16.95 -17.00
CA SER A 933 12.32 -18.33 -17.54
C SER A 933 13.74 -18.89 -17.57
N ILE A 934 14.05 -19.78 -16.63
CA ILE A 934 15.42 -20.20 -16.33
C ILE A 934 15.53 -21.71 -16.46
N ASN A 935 16.47 -22.19 -17.29
CA ASN A 935 16.87 -23.58 -17.35
C ASN A 935 17.99 -23.80 -16.33
N LEU A 936 17.79 -24.75 -15.43
CA LEU A 936 18.75 -25.17 -14.42
C LEU A 936 19.21 -26.59 -14.68
N VAL A 937 20.50 -26.83 -14.49
CA VAL A 937 21.08 -28.17 -14.36
C VAL A 937 21.33 -28.42 -12.88
N LEU A 938 20.81 -29.52 -12.35
CA LEU A 938 20.87 -29.91 -10.94
C LEU A 938 21.70 -31.18 -10.78
N ASP A 939 22.47 -31.25 -9.70
CA ASP A 939 23.18 -32.47 -9.32
C ASP A 939 22.18 -33.54 -8.86
N SER A 940 22.30 -34.74 -9.44
CA SER A 940 21.63 -35.94 -8.96
C SER A 940 20.08 -35.88 -8.87
N TYR A 941 19.43 -35.03 -9.69
CA TYR A 941 17.97 -34.97 -9.77
C TYR A 941 17.40 -35.98 -10.78
N SER A 942 16.85 -37.10 -10.32
CA SER A 942 16.19 -38.10 -11.17
C SER A 942 14.66 -38.04 -11.06
N TYR A 943 14.11 -38.08 -9.84
CA TYR A 943 12.66 -38.04 -9.60
C TYR A 943 12.36 -37.48 -8.21
N GLY A 944 11.23 -36.78 -8.04
CA GLY A 944 10.77 -36.25 -6.74
C GLY A 944 10.30 -34.80 -6.80
N SER A 945 9.65 -34.35 -5.72
CA SER A 945 9.16 -32.98 -5.57
C SER A 945 10.31 -32.03 -5.23
N LEU A 946 10.29 -30.84 -5.82
CA LEU A 946 11.30 -29.81 -5.58
C LEU A 946 10.71 -28.68 -4.74
N LYS A 947 11.52 -28.16 -3.82
CA LYS A 947 11.31 -26.91 -3.11
C LYS A 947 12.36 -25.92 -3.58
N VAL A 948 11.93 -24.71 -3.92
CA VAL A 948 12.82 -23.64 -4.35
C VAL A 948 12.67 -22.48 -3.38
N GLU A 949 13.78 -21.99 -2.86
CA GLU A 949 13.82 -20.81 -2.00
C GLU A 949 14.56 -19.69 -2.73
N ALA A 950 13.96 -18.50 -2.77
CA ALA A 950 14.58 -17.29 -3.28
C ALA A 950 14.93 -16.38 -2.10
N HIS A 951 16.12 -15.81 -2.07
CA HIS A 951 16.56 -14.85 -1.05
C HIS A 951 17.03 -13.58 -1.73
N GLU A 952 16.66 -12.43 -1.18
CA GLU A 952 17.20 -11.15 -1.66
C GLU A 952 18.65 -10.98 -1.19
N ILE A 953 19.46 -10.36 -2.05
CA ILE A 953 20.90 -10.10 -1.81
C ILE A 953 21.19 -8.61 -1.84
#